data_AF-A0AAV6IXJ8-F1
#
_entry.id   AF-A0AAV6IXJ8-F1
#
_cell.length_a   1.000
_cell.length_b   1.000
_cell.length_c   1.000
_cell.angle_alpha   90.00
_cell.angle_beta   90.00
_cell.angle_gamma   90.00
#
_symmetry.space_group_name_H-M   'P 1'
#
loop_
_entity.id
_entity.type
_entity.pdbx_description
1 polymer ?
#
loop_
_entity_poly.entity_id
_entity_poly.type
_entity_poly.pdbx_seq_one_letter_code
_entity_poly.pdbx_strand_id
1 'polypeptide(L)'
;MQTHLFGFSGSWNEYNMGRRQPVESIKVANKFHRDLPPTPVFSYGTSKRTATIPGPTIEALNQVDTYVTWRNHLPKKHILPWDPTIPTALPANKKGIPTVVHLHGAVGEPQSDGHAESWFTARFKEKGPTWTKKKYHYHNHQQPGNLWYHDHAMGLTRVNILAGLLGAYVIRDPKIEAPLGLPHGDEFDRPLVVFDRGFRTDGSLYMNSTGNNPSIHPQWQPEYFGDAIIVNGKAWPRMIVRRRKYRFRIINASNARFFKFFFTNGLGFIHVGSDSAYHERPVMLKEILLAPSEIADVIVDFSESKSDSVILGNDAPYPYPSGDPVNEANSKVMKFLVKQQHEVDSGRVPEELIKYPSADLSGASETRYIAMYEYTIDIDEPTHLYLNGKSYEKPVTETPKVGTTEVWNVINLTEDNHPLHIHLGLFVVLDQTELVDLDEFKECMMKMNDAIKCQISKYARGKRMSVPAHEKGWKNVYKMTPGFVTKILLRFSYIHSNASYSFDATAEPGYVYHCHFKRAYTSVMIVPTGIGASIGGFAGDALPVARALASVVDCLISHPNVLNAAMLYWPMPNVLYVEGHALDRFAEGLWALKPVHQNKVGLVLDAAMENELRIRQLQVVDATRASLGLPVVEYIVTDAPLQVEKWVDPKTGQSTGRIKGSDSLLRAVHTLINRSSVNAIAVVARFPDDDIQDVDDYRQGMGIDVLAGVEAIISHLVVKEFQIPCAHAPALSPLPLSKSLCPKSAAEEIGYTFLPCVLAGLSNAPQYIVKSSGSLEMGCILASDVDSVILPADACGGDGVLAFAKYQQNKPLIITVEENETVLHDTPDKFGIEVVKVSNYWEAIGVIAAHKAGIDPISLRRNRISNIQRTPAIPFNGYAVSSARSSVD
;
A
#
# COMPACT_ATOMS: atom_id res chain seq x y z
N MET A 1 -27.13 2.17 -39.73
CA MET A 1 -25.83 2.60 -40.29
C MET A 1 -24.74 1.65 -39.81
N GLN A 2 -23.78 1.29 -40.66
CA GLN A 2 -22.65 0.43 -40.30
C GLN A 2 -21.48 1.29 -39.82
N THR A 3 -21.17 1.27 -38.52
CA THR A 3 -19.89 1.79 -38.02
C THR A 3 -18.81 0.74 -38.26
N HIS A 4 -17.89 1.01 -39.20
CA HIS A 4 -16.73 0.15 -39.47
C HIS A 4 -15.90 -0.02 -38.18
N LEU A 5 -15.83 -1.25 -37.68
CA LEU A 5 -15.03 -1.64 -36.49
C LEU A 5 -13.72 -2.35 -36.86
N PHE A 6 -13.40 -2.42 -38.15
CA PHE A 6 -12.15 -2.95 -38.69
C PHE A 6 -11.59 -1.93 -39.69
N GLY A 7 -10.29 -1.64 -39.56
CA GLY A 7 -9.70 -0.38 -40.02
C GLY A 7 -9.09 0.36 -38.82
N PHE A 8 -7.85 0.09 -38.40
CA PHE A 8 -6.77 -0.55 -39.14
C PHE A 8 -6.26 -1.83 -38.46
N SER A 9 -6.47 -2.98 -39.10
CA SER A 9 -5.36 -3.94 -39.20
C SER A 9 -4.59 -3.56 -40.45
N GLY A 10 -3.63 -2.67 -40.30
CA GLY A 10 -2.55 -2.59 -41.27
C GLY A 10 -1.54 -3.65 -40.89
N SER A 11 -1.41 -4.71 -41.68
CA SER A 11 -0.14 -5.42 -41.77
C SER A 11 0.94 -4.37 -42.01
N TRP A 12 1.94 -4.26 -41.14
CA TRP A 12 3.16 -3.52 -41.46
C TRP A 12 4.12 -4.38 -42.31
N ASN A 13 3.55 -5.11 -43.28
CA ASN A 13 4.25 -5.97 -44.26
C ASN A 13 5.27 -5.20 -45.14
N GLU A 14 5.28 -3.87 -45.08
CA GLU A 14 6.28 -3.03 -45.73
C GLU A 14 7.04 -2.10 -44.76
N TYR A 15 7.35 -2.56 -43.53
CA TYR A 15 8.46 -1.97 -42.76
C TYR A 15 9.82 -2.40 -43.34
N ASN A 16 10.05 -2.01 -44.59
CA ASN A 16 11.36 -2.02 -45.25
C ASN A 16 12.31 -1.16 -44.39
N MET A 17 13.21 -1.80 -43.63
CA MET A 17 13.88 -1.20 -42.45
C MET A 17 14.87 -0.05 -42.74
N GLY A 18 14.92 0.46 -43.98
CA GLY A 18 15.67 1.66 -44.34
C GLY A 18 15.12 2.97 -43.75
N ARG A 19 13.83 3.05 -43.35
CA ARG A 19 13.21 4.29 -42.85
C ARG A 19 13.02 4.34 -41.32
N ARG A 20 14.01 4.96 -40.68
CA ARG A 20 14.16 5.26 -39.24
C ARG A 20 13.06 6.18 -38.64
N GLN A 21 11.79 5.78 -38.68
CA GLN A 21 10.73 6.54 -38.00
C GLN A 21 10.74 6.28 -36.47
N PRO A 22 10.41 7.29 -35.65
CA PRO A 22 10.25 7.13 -34.21
C PRO A 22 8.90 6.48 -33.87
N VAL A 23 8.78 5.99 -32.64
CA VAL A 23 7.47 5.73 -32.01
C VAL A 23 7.31 6.74 -30.88
N GLU A 24 6.17 7.42 -30.82
CA GLU A 24 5.97 8.61 -30.01
C GLU A 24 4.80 8.42 -29.02
N SER A 25 5.02 8.74 -27.74
CA SER A 25 3.99 8.81 -26.69
C SER A 25 3.20 10.11 -26.86
N ILE A 26 1.94 10.01 -27.27
CA ILE A 26 1.08 11.13 -27.65
C ILE A 26 -0.24 11.09 -26.88
N LYS A 27 -0.77 12.26 -26.47
CA LYS A 27 -2.16 12.37 -25.99
C LYS A 27 -3.13 12.41 -27.16
N VAL A 28 -4.03 11.43 -27.24
CA VAL A 28 -5.11 11.32 -28.23
C VAL A 28 -6.47 11.15 -27.52
N ALA A 29 -7.53 10.91 -28.28
CA ALA A 29 -8.83 10.52 -27.75
C ALA A 29 -9.29 9.21 -28.41
N ASN A 30 -9.58 8.18 -27.61
CA ASN A 30 -10.13 6.91 -28.09
C ASN A 30 -11.59 6.75 -27.64
N LYS A 31 -12.46 6.37 -28.56
CA LYS A 31 -13.85 6.02 -28.24
C LYS A 31 -13.94 4.52 -27.93
N PHE A 32 -13.89 4.16 -26.64
CA PHE A 32 -13.88 2.76 -26.19
C PHE A 32 -15.22 2.04 -26.40
N HIS A 33 -16.34 2.71 -26.20
CA HIS A 33 -17.68 2.15 -26.42
C HIS A 33 -18.50 3.03 -27.38
N ARG A 34 -19.52 2.46 -28.06
CA ARG A 34 -20.40 3.20 -28.99
C ARG A 34 -21.10 4.38 -28.32
N ASP A 35 -21.50 4.20 -27.07
CA ASP A 35 -22.37 5.12 -26.34
C ASP A 35 -21.61 5.97 -25.31
N LEU A 36 -20.29 5.80 -25.22
CA LEU A 36 -19.39 6.64 -24.41
C LEU A 36 -18.81 7.78 -25.26
N PRO A 37 -18.55 8.97 -24.68
CA PRO A 37 -17.75 10.01 -25.34
C PRO A 37 -16.30 9.55 -25.64
N PRO A 38 -15.55 10.23 -26.52
CA PRO A 38 -14.15 9.92 -26.78
C PRO A 38 -13.24 10.22 -25.58
N THR A 39 -12.76 9.16 -24.93
CA THR A 39 -11.88 9.21 -23.76
C THR A 39 -10.50 9.78 -24.09
N PRO A 40 -10.00 10.81 -23.37
CA PRO A 40 -8.61 11.23 -23.48
C PRO A 40 -7.67 10.15 -22.96
N VAL A 41 -6.69 9.75 -23.77
CA VAL A 41 -5.71 8.68 -23.45
C VAL A 41 -4.30 9.09 -23.85
N PHE A 42 -3.31 8.42 -23.27
CA PHE A 42 -1.95 8.36 -23.81
C PHE A 42 -1.82 7.11 -24.69
N SER A 43 -0.96 7.19 -25.69
CA SER A 43 -0.89 6.20 -26.76
C SER A 43 0.46 6.27 -27.45
N TYR A 44 0.97 5.12 -27.89
CA TYR A 44 2.13 5.05 -28.77
C TYR A 44 1.70 5.09 -30.24
N GLY A 45 2.45 5.82 -31.07
CA GLY A 45 2.34 5.74 -32.53
C GLY A 45 3.40 6.55 -33.25
N THR A 46 3.59 6.32 -34.56
CA THR A 46 4.56 7.07 -35.38
C THR A 46 4.15 8.53 -35.63
N SER A 47 2.89 8.88 -35.33
CA SER A 47 2.30 10.22 -35.47
C SER A 47 0.98 10.29 -34.67
N LYS A 48 0.43 11.49 -34.47
CA LYS A 48 -0.90 11.67 -33.85
C LYS A 48 -2.05 10.98 -34.64
N ARG A 49 -1.85 10.66 -35.92
CA ARG A 49 -2.84 9.96 -36.77
C ARG A 49 -2.73 8.43 -36.66
N THR A 50 -1.55 7.91 -36.30
CA THR A 50 -1.25 6.47 -36.17
C THR A 50 -1.14 6.00 -34.71
N ALA A 51 -1.28 6.92 -33.76
CA ALA A 51 -1.37 6.65 -32.33
C ALA A 51 -2.73 6.00 -31.98
N THR A 52 -2.68 4.74 -31.55
CA THR A 52 -3.82 3.91 -31.13
C THR A 52 -3.64 3.42 -29.68
N ILE A 53 -4.71 2.91 -29.07
CA ILE A 53 -4.62 2.12 -27.84
C ILE A 53 -5.21 0.72 -28.12
N PRO A 54 -4.47 -0.39 -27.94
CA PRO A 54 -3.01 -0.47 -27.79
C PRO A 54 -2.24 0.29 -28.89
N GLY A 55 -0.98 0.61 -28.61
CA GLY A 55 -0.03 1.08 -29.61
C GLY A 55 0.15 0.06 -30.75
N PRO A 56 0.75 0.48 -31.89
CA PRO A 56 0.93 -0.38 -33.04
C PRO A 56 1.68 -1.66 -32.68
N THR A 57 1.19 -2.81 -33.14
CA THR A 57 1.94 -4.07 -33.06
C THR A 57 3.25 -3.92 -33.84
N ILE A 58 4.37 -4.21 -33.19
CA ILE A 58 5.69 -4.25 -33.82
C ILE A 58 6.02 -5.72 -34.08
N GLU A 59 6.13 -6.11 -35.34
CA GLU A 59 6.68 -7.41 -35.71
C GLU A 59 8.15 -7.26 -36.11
N ALA A 60 9.00 -8.10 -35.53
CA ALA A 60 10.42 -8.16 -35.82
C ALA A 60 10.82 -9.57 -36.25
N LEU A 61 11.87 -9.71 -37.05
CA LEU A 61 12.41 -11.01 -37.43
C LEU A 61 13.52 -11.41 -36.46
N ASN A 62 13.61 -12.70 -36.14
CA ASN A 62 14.75 -13.27 -35.42
C ASN A 62 16.06 -12.96 -36.18
N GLN A 63 17.13 -12.63 -35.43
CA GLN A 63 18.43 -12.22 -35.98
C GLN A 63 18.41 -10.92 -36.83
N VAL A 64 17.38 -10.08 -36.69
CA VAL A 64 17.32 -8.76 -37.34
C VAL A 64 17.27 -7.64 -36.31
N ASP A 65 18.40 -6.93 -36.17
CA ASP A 65 18.57 -5.75 -35.32
C ASP A 65 17.48 -4.70 -35.57
N THR A 66 16.57 -4.56 -34.62
CA THR A 66 15.47 -3.59 -34.65
C THR A 66 15.83 -2.37 -33.80
N TYR A 67 15.48 -1.18 -34.29
CA TYR A 67 15.87 0.08 -33.67
C TYR A 67 14.68 1.03 -33.49
N VAL A 68 14.28 1.29 -32.25
CA VAL A 68 13.19 2.22 -31.95
C VAL A 68 13.72 3.49 -31.30
N THR A 69 13.27 4.65 -31.79
CA THR A 69 13.49 5.94 -31.11
C THR A 69 12.19 6.32 -30.40
N TRP A 70 12.05 5.88 -29.15
CA TRP A 70 10.93 6.24 -28.29
C TRP A 70 10.98 7.74 -27.98
N ARG A 71 9.93 8.50 -28.33
CA ARG A 71 9.85 9.95 -28.11
C ARG A 71 8.66 10.31 -27.24
N ASN A 72 8.86 11.23 -26.31
CA ASN A 72 7.78 11.77 -25.50
C ASN A 72 7.24 13.08 -26.11
N HIS A 73 5.94 13.09 -26.42
CA HIS A 73 5.16 14.26 -26.86
C HIS A 73 3.91 14.47 -25.98
N LEU A 74 3.99 14.03 -24.72
CA LEU A 74 2.93 14.17 -23.72
C LEU A 74 2.83 15.61 -23.16
N PRO A 75 1.67 15.99 -22.58
CA PRO A 75 1.47 17.31 -21.97
C PRO A 75 2.32 17.56 -20.70
N LYS A 76 2.24 18.79 -20.17
CA LYS A 76 2.96 19.20 -18.94
C LYS A 76 2.41 18.60 -17.64
N LYS A 77 1.19 18.07 -17.65
CA LYS A 77 0.48 17.48 -16.50
C LYS A 77 -0.14 16.14 -16.92
N HIS A 78 -0.15 15.17 -16.02
CA HIS A 78 -0.79 13.86 -16.20
C HIS A 78 -2.31 13.97 -16.41
N ILE A 79 -2.95 12.93 -16.96
CA ILE A 79 -4.41 12.89 -17.20
C ILE A 79 -5.20 12.13 -16.13
N LEU A 80 -4.51 11.42 -15.25
CA LEU A 80 -5.02 10.71 -14.07
C LEU A 80 -4.34 11.28 -12.82
N PRO A 81 -4.95 11.12 -11.61
CA PRO A 81 -4.22 11.28 -10.35
C PRO A 81 -2.97 10.40 -10.33
N TRP A 82 -1.96 10.80 -9.56
CA TRP A 82 -0.76 10.01 -9.31
C TRP A 82 -0.12 10.51 -8.02
N ASP A 83 0.36 9.57 -7.23
CA ASP A 83 0.84 9.86 -5.88
C ASP A 83 2.29 10.38 -5.88
N PRO A 84 2.57 11.56 -5.30
CA PRO A 84 3.92 12.13 -5.23
C PRO A 84 4.72 11.67 -4.00
N THR A 85 4.14 10.89 -3.09
CA THR A 85 4.78 10.45 -1.83
C THR A 85 5.58 9.16 -1.99
N ILE A 86 5.17 8.28 -2.91
CA ILE A 86 5.98 7.14 -3.34
C ILE A 86 7.20 7.63 -4.14
N PRO A 87 8.38 6.96 -4.03
CA PRO A 87 9.50 7.20 -4.94
C PRO A 87 9.06 7.17 -6.41
N THR A 88 9.32 8.28 -7.11
CA THR A 88 8.73 8.63 -8.41
C THR A 88 9.71 9.40 -9.28
N ALA A 89 9.63 9.16 -10.60
CA ALA A 89 10.28 9.96 -11.63
C ALA A 89 9.77 11.40 -11.58
N LEU A 90 10.57 12.32 -11.05
CA LEU A 90 10.21 13.73 -10.90
C LEU A 90 11.19 14.64 -11.67
N PRO A 91 10.75 15.37 -12.71
CA PRO A 91 11.59 16.36 -13.38
C PRO A 91 11.89 17.53 -12.43
N ALA A 92 13.12 18.04 -12.47
CA ALA A 92 13.62 19.07 -11.55
C ALA A 92 12.77 20.36 -11.56
N ASN A 93 12.17 20.73 -12.70
CA ASN A 93 11.28 21.89 -12.80
C ASN A 93 9.79 21.58 -12.51
N LYS A 94 9.49 20.34 -12.09
CA LYS A 94 8.15 19.76 -11.81
C LYS A 94 7.13 19.90 -12.96
N LYS A 95 7.56 19.89 -14.22
CA LYS A 95 6.68 19.97 -15.42
C LYS A 95 7.05 18.94 -16.48
N GLY A 96 6.02 18.39 -17.12
CA GLY A 96 6.17 17.27 -18.06
C GLY A 96 6.00 15.93 -17.37
N ILE A 97 5.54 14.94 -18.12
CA ILE A 97 5.37 13.56 -17.65
C ILE A 97 6.62 12.78 -18.08
N PRO A 98 7.38 12.18 -17.16
CA PRO A 98 8.42 11.21 -17.50
C PRO A 98 7.84 9.94 -18.10
N THR A 99 8.60 9.36 -19.03
CA THR A 99 8.32 8.08 -19.69
C THR A 99 9.61 7.31 -19.91
N VAL A 100 9.57 5.99 -19.83
CA VAL A 100 10.59 5.05 -20.32
C VAL A 100 9.87 3.81 -20.83
N VAL A 101 10.31 3.24 -21.95
CA VAL A 101 9.60 2.12 -22.57
C VAL A 101 10.36 0.83 -22.31
N HIS A 102 9.76 -0.08 -21.56
CA HIS A 102 10.24 -1.45 -21.43
C HIS A 102 9.71 -2.31 -22.58
N LEU A 103 10.51 -3.29 -23.01
CA LEU A 103 10.07 -4.34 -23.93
C LEU A 103 10.05 -5.68 -23.15
N HIS A 104 8.88 -5.98 -22.60
CA HIS A 104 8.63 -7.13 -21.73
C HIS A 104 8.97 -8.45 -22.41
N GLY A 105 9.81 -9.25 -21.73
CA GLY A 105 10.27 -10.55 -22.21
C GLY A 105 11.38 -10.49 -23.27
N ALA A 106 12.02 -9.33 -23.48
CA ALA A 106 13.17 -9.19 -24.38
C ALA A 106 14.50 -9.57 -23.73
N VAL A 107 15.40 -10.08 -24.57
CA VAL A 107 16.83 -10.22 -24.31
C VAL A 107 17.57 -9.11 -25.06
N GLY A 108 18.30 -8.25 -24.35
CA GLY A 108 18.92 -7.06 -24.92
C GLY A 108 20.10 -6.54 -24.09
N GLU A 109 20.30 -5.23 -24.13
CA GLU A 109 21.26 -4.49 -23.30
C GLU A 109 20.49 -3.64 -22.26
N PRO A 110 21.07 -3.33 -21.08
CA PRO A 110 20.32 -2.61 -20.04
C PRO A 110 19.97 -1.17 -20.47
N GLN A 111 20.74 -0.56 -21.36
CA GLN A 111 20.48 0.76 -21.96
C GLN A 111 19.32 0.77 -22.98
N SER A 112 18.80 -0.40 -23.39
CA SER A 112 17.59 -0.55 -24.22
C SER A 112 16.47 -1.32 -23.52
N ASP A 113 16.73 -1.90 -22.34
CA ASP A 113 15.76 -2.64 -21.54
C ASP A 113 14.62 -1.75 -21.04
N GLY A 114 14.92 -0.51 -20.64
CA GLY A 114 13.93 0.45 -20.17
C GLY A 114 13.82 0.58 -18.65
N HIS A 115 14.92 0.36 -17.92
CA HIS A 115 15.06 0.58 -16.47
C HIS A 115 14.29 1.81 -15.96
N ALA A 116 13.63 1.68 -14.81
CA ALA A 116 12.64 2.65 -14.31
C ALA A 116 13.19 4.06 -14.07
N GLU A 117 14.49 4.18 -13.80
CA GLU A 117 15.20 5.46 -13.64
C GLU A 117 15.78 6.03 -14.95
N SER A 118 15.75 5.28 -16.05
CA SER A 118 16.14 5.74 -17.39
C SER A 118 15.01 6.53 -18.09
N TRP A 119 14.21 7.27 -17.32
CA TRP A 119 13.09 8.06 -17.81
C TRP A 119 13.50 9.33 -18.54
N PHE A 120 12.60 9.86 -19.37
CA PHE A 120 12.77 11.16 -20.03
C PHE A 120 11.42 11.89 -20.22
N THR A 121 11.44 13.21 -20.13
CA THR A 121 10.26 14.06 -20.37
C THR A 121 10.12 14.46 -21.85
N ALA A 122 9.05 15.18 -22.17
CA ALA A 122 8.72 15.59 -23.53
C ALA A 122 9.90 16.25 -24.28
N ARG A 123 10.26 15.68 -25.44
CA ARG A 123 11.44 16.02 -26.26
C ARG A 123 12.82 15.83 -25.57
N PHE A 124 12.93 14.92 -24.59
CA PHE A 124 14.17 14.59 -23.85
C PHE A 124 14.77 15.78 -23.08
N LYS A 125 13.91 16.70 -22.60
CA LYS A 125 14.32 17.92 -21.90
C LYS A 125 14.97 17.65 -20.55
N GLU A 126 14.32 16.81 -19.75
CA GLU A 126 14.83 16.26 -18.50
C GLU A 126 14.82 14.74 -18.61
N LYS A 127 15.70 14.11 -17.86
CA LYS A 127 16.00 12.67 -17.91
C LYS A 127 16.36 12.21 -16.50
N GLY A 128 16.07 10.95 -16.17
CA GLY A 128 16.47 10.35 -14.90
C GLY A 128 17.95 9.98 -14.88
N PRO A 129 18.49 9.62 -13.69
CA PRO A 129 19.93 9.50 -13.45
C PRO A 129 20.59 8.47 -14.35
N THR A 130 19.96 7.31 -14.55
CA THR A 130 20.53 6.20 -15.32
C THR A 130 20.28 6.31 -16.84
N TRP A 131 19.72 7.43 -17.33
CA TRP A 131 19.47 7.62 -18.77
C TRP A 131 20.78 7.75 -19.55
N THR A 132 21.01 6.83 -20.48
CA THR A 132 22.22 6.79 -21.32
C THR A 132 21.95 7.13 -22.78
N LYS A 133 20.81 6.69 -23.36
CA LYS A 133 20.58 6.83 -24.81
C LYS A 133 19.12 7.03 -25.25
N LYS A 134 18.99 7.55 -26.47
CA LYS A 134 17.74 7.96 -27.13
C LYS A 134 17.18 6.94 -28.15
N LYS A 135 18.06 6.09 -28.69
CA LYS A 135 17.73 5.10 -29.72
C LYS A 135 17.96 3.73 -29.10
N TYR A 136 16.87 3.03 -28.82
CA TYR A 136 16.89 1.69 -28.28
C TYR A 136 17.19 0.71 -29.42
N HIS A 137 17.81 -0.41 -29.06
CA HIS A 137 18.29 -1.45 -29.96
C HIS A 137 17.82 -2.79 -29.38
N TYR A 138 17.03 -3.51 -30.15
CA TYR A 138 16.54 -4.85 -29.83
C TYR A 138 17.15 -5.81 -30.84
N HIS A 139 18.01 -6.71 -30.38
CA HIS A 139 18.71 -7.65 -31.27
C HIS A 139 17.77 -8.69 -31.90
N ASN A 140 16.69 -9.07 -31.20
CA ASN A 140 15.80 -10.17 -31.57
C ASN A 140 16.54 -11.50 -31.79
N HIS A 141 17.66 -11.73 -31.11
CA HIS A 141 18.44 -12.97 -31.20
C HIS A 141 17.81 -14.13 -30.40
N GLN A 142 16.89 -13.84 -29.48
CA GLN A 142 16.09 -14.85 -28.77
C GLN A 142 15.11 -15.60 -29.70
N GLN A 143 14.55 -16.69 -29.19
CA GLN A 143 13.51 -17.50 -29.85
C GLN A 143 12.29 -16.66 -30.28
N PRO A 144 11.55 -17.08 -31.33
CA PRO A 144 10.27 -16.47 -31.66
C PRO A 144 9.26 -16.66 -30.53
N GLY A 145 8.38 -15.69 -30.34
CA GLY A 145 7.47 -15.64 -29.20
C GLY A 145 6.78 -14.29 -29.04
N ASN A 146 5.95 -14.18 -28.00
CA ASN A 146 5.16 -12.99 -27.71
C ASN A 146 5.88 -12.09 -26.71
N LEU A 147 5.91 -10.81 -27.03
CA LEU A 147 6.42 -9.75 -26.17
C LEU A 147 5.37 -8.63 -26.15
N TRP A 148 5.53 -7.67 -25.24
CA TRP A 148 4.75 -6.45 -25.27
C TRP A 148 5.60 -5.29 -24.77
N TYR A 149 5.29 -4.06 -25.18
CA TYR A 149 6.00 -2.87 -24.76
C TYR A 149 5.07 -1.93 -24.02
N HIS A 150 5.57 -1.35 -22.92
CA HIS A 150 4.78 -0.49 -22.05
C HIS A 150 5.67 0.54 -21.36
N ASP A 151 5.06 1.53 -20.72
CA ASP A 151 5.81 2.47 -19.90
C ASP A 151 6.24 1.85 -18.56
N HIS A 152 7.44 2.15 -18.08
CA HIS A 152 8.03 1.62 -16.85
C HIS A 152 8.62 2.75 -15.97
N ALA A 153 8.18 4.00 -16.11
CA ALA A 153 8.80 5.12 -15.40
C ALA A 153 8.55 5.03 -13.89
N MET A 154 9.62 5.16 -13.09
CA MET A 154 9.61 5.06 -11.62
C MET A 154 8.40 5.78 -11.00
N GLY A 155 7.64 5.09 -10.16
CA GLY A 155 6.42 5.61 -9.49
C GLY A 155 5.24 5.94 -10.42
N LEU A 156 5.42 5.99 -11.75
CA LEU A 156 4.41 6.35 -12.74
C LEU A 156 3.91 5.17 -13.59
N THR A 157 4.62 4.04 -13.64
CA THR A 157 4.25 2.81 -14.38
C THR A 157 2.74 2.52 -14.36
N ARG A 158 2.14 2.41 -13.16
CA ARG A 158 0.70 2.12 -13.01
C ARG A 158 -0.21 3.15 -13.71
N VAL A 159 0.12 4.45 -13.65
CA VAL A 159 -0.73 5.53 -14.20
C VAL A 159 -0.45 5.78 -15.69
N ASN A 160 0.78 5.56 -16.15
CA ASN A 160 1.15 5.66 -17.56
C ASN A 160 0.57 4.49 -18.38
N ILE A 161 0.60 3.25 -17.84
CA ILE A 161 -0.09 2.08 -18.41
C ILE A 161 -1.61 2.28 -18.36
N LEU A 162 -2.16 2.74 -17.22
CA LEU A 162 -3.60 2.99 -17.09
C LEU A 162 -4.09 4.04 -18.11
N ALA A 163 -3.30 5.10 -18.33
CA ALA A 163 -3.53 6.12 -19.36
C ALA A 163 -3.46 5.59 -20.80
N GLY A 164 -2.78 4.46 -21.05
CA GLY A 164 -2.78 3.74 -22.33
C GLY A 164 -1.43 3.51 -23.00
N LEU A 165 -0.30 3.73 -22.31
CA LEU A 165 1.04 3.43 -22.83
C LEU A 165 1.37 1.93 -22.76
N LEU A 166 0.79 1.17 -23.69
CA LEU A 166 0.97 -0.28 -23.88
C LEU A 166 0.77 -0.67 -25.35
N GLY A 167 1.48 -1.70 -25.84
CA GLY A 167 1.39 -2.22 -27.21
C GLY A 167 2.03 -3.61 -27.37
N ALA A 168 1.69 -4.35 -28.42
CA ALA A 168 2.19 -5.73 -28.61
C ALA A 168 3.48 -5.77 -29.45
N TYR A 169 4.35 -6.75 -29.21
CA TYR A 169 5.56 -7.01 -29.99
C TYR A 169 5.68 -8.51 -30.29
N VAL A 170 6.07 -8.89 -31.49
CA VAL A 170 6.22 -10.31 -31.86
C VAL A 170 7.56 -10.54 -32.55
N ILE A 171 8.35 -11.47 -32.01
CA ILE A 171 9.54 -11.97 -32.71
C ILE A 171 9.09 -13.16 -33.57
N ARG A 172 9.29 -13.04 -34.88
CA ARG A 172 8.97 -14.03 -35.89
C ARG A 172 10.22 -14.76 -36.34
N ASP A 173 10.14 -16.08 -36.51
CA ASP A 173 11.15 -16.82 -37.28
C ASP A 173 10.48 -17.74 -38.29
N PRO A 174 10.30 -17.29 -39.55
CA PRO A 174 9.72 -18.10 -40.61
C PRO A 174 10.42 -19.44 -40.87
N LYS A 175 11.69 -19.61 -40.48
CA LYS A 175 12.43 -20.88 -40.68
C LYS A 175 11.88 -22.00 -39.79
N ILE A 176 11.41 -21.67 -38.59
CA ILE A 176 10.91 -22.64 -37.60
C ILE A 176 9.42 -22.50 -37.30
N GLU A 177 8.80 -21.34 -37.48
CA GLU A 177 7.34 -21.16 -37.38
C GLU A 177 6.58 -21.72 -38.60
N ALA A 178 7.08 -21.53 -39.82
CA ALA A 178 6.34 -21.94 -41.03
C ALA A 178 6.13 -23.46 -41.15
N PRO A 179 7.09 -24.34 -40.81
CA PRO A 179 6.87 -25.79 -40.79
C PRO A 179 5.75 -26.25 -39.84
N LEU A 180 5.45 -25.49 -38.78
CA LEU A 180 4.36 -25.81 -37.84
C LEU A 180 2.98 -25.66 -38.50
N GLY A 181 2.84 -24.85 -39.55
CA GLY A 181 1.59 -24.66 -40.28
C GLY A 181 0.45 -24.04 -39.47
N LEU A 182 0.75 -23.36 -38.35
CA LEU A 182 -0.23 -22.71 -37.48
C LEU A 182 -1.02 -21.62 -38.25
N PRO A 183 -2.21 -21.19 -37.76
CA PRO A 183 -2.90 -20.02 -38.30
C PRO A 183 -1.98 -18.79 -38.27
N HIS A 184 -1.90 -18.09 -39.40
CA HIS A 184 -0.91 -17.06 -39.68
C HIS A 184 -1.49 -15.97 -40.59
N GLY A 185 -0.75 -14.86 -40.69
CA GLY A 185 -1.16 -13.67 -41.44
C GLY A 185 -2.29 -12.91 -40.73
N ASP A 186 -2.45 -11.63 -41.10
CA ASP A 186 -3.32 -10.66 -40.42
C ASP A 186 -4.64 -11.24 -39.92
N GLU A 187 -5.42 -11.89 -40.79
CA GLU A 187 -6.79 -12.26 -40.44
C GLU A 187 -6.87 -13.33 -39.34
N PHE A 188 -5.92 -14.27 -39.33
CA PHE A 188 -5.98 -15.51 -38.55
C PHE A 188 -4.96 -15.60 -37.42
N ASP A 189 -3.99 -14.68 -37.35
CA ASP A 189 -3.07 -14.51 -36.23
C ASP A 189 -3.24 -13.11 -35.64
N ARG A 190 -3.81 -13.02 -34.43
CA ARG A 190 -4.31 -11.76 -33.84
C ARG A 190 -3.84 -11.59 -32.39
N PRO A 191 -3.16 -10.49 -32.02
CA PRO A 191 -3.03 -10.12 -30.62
C PRO A 191 -4.40 -9.71 -30.06
N LEU A 192 -4.73 -10.23 -28.87
CA LEU A 192 -5.85 -9.79 -28.05
C LEU A 192 -5.25 -9.19 -26.77
N VAL A 193 -4.99 -7.88 -26.79
CA VAL A 193 -4.52 -7.16 -25.60
C VAL A 193 -5.73 -6.84 -24.75
N VAL A 194 -5.86 -7.55 -23.63
CA VAL A 194 -6.98 -7.46 -22.68
C VAL A 194 -6.56 -6.62 -21.49
N PHE A 195 -7.38 -5.65 -21.10
CA PHE A 195 -7.16 -4.82 -19.91
C PHE A 195 -8.47 -4.22 -19.43
N ASP A 196 -8.59 -3.88 -18.15
CA ASP A 196 -9.81 -3.32 -17.57
C ASP A 196 -9.71 -1.80 -17.33
N ARG A 197 -10.81 -1.07 -17.49
CA ARG A 197 -10.86 0.39 -17.22
C ARG A 197 -12.22 0.80 -16.65
N GLY A 198 -12.21 1.67 -15.65
CA GLY A 198 -13.38 2.46 -15.24
C GLY A 198 -13.48 3.75 -16.06
N PHE A 199 -14.71 4.28 -16.21
CA PHE A 199 -14.98 5.53 -16.92
C PHE A 199 -15.95 6.43 -16.15
N ARG A 200 -15.76 7.75 -16.25
CA ARG A 200 -16.75 8.75 -15.80
C ARG A 200 -17.79 8.97 -16.91
N THR A 201 -18.91 9.60 -16.57
CA THR A 201 -20.04 9.85 -17.51
C THR A 201 -19.67 10.79 -18.66
N ASP A 202 -18.66 11.65 -18.50
CA ASP A 202 -18.08 12.48 -19.56
C ASP A 202 -17.15 11.71 -20.52
N GLY A 203 -16.96 10.41 -20.28
CA GLY A 203 -16.08 9.53 -21.03
C GLY A 203 -14.61 9.58 -20.61
N SER A 204 -14.21 10.37 -19.60
CA SER A 204 -12.83 10.34 -19.08
C SER A 204 -12.54 9.04 -18.30
N LEU A 205 -11.26 8.66 -18.22
CA LEU A 205 -10.85 7.49 -17.42
C LEU A 205 -11.12 7.74 -15.94
N TYR A 206 -11.73 6.76 -15.27
CA TYR A 206 -11.85 6.75 -13.82
C TYR A 206 -10.65 6.03 -13.18
N MET A 207 -10.08 6.70 -12.18
CA MET A 207 -9.20 6.14 -11.16
C MET A 207 -9.59 6.86 -9.87
N ASN A 208 -9.54 6.16 -8.74
CA ASN A 208 -9.71 6.81 -7.45
C ASN A 208 -8.58 7.83 -7.25
N SER A 209 -8.92 9.01 -6.74
CA SER A 209 -7.96 10.08 -6.44
C SER A 209 -7.60 10.16 -4.96
N THR A 210 -8.17 9.24 -4.18
CA THR A 210 -7.95 9.01 -2.76
C THR A 210 -7.34 7.62 -2.62
N GLY A 211 -6.26 7.47 -1.86
CA GLY A 211 -5.65 6.16 -1.63
C GLY A 211 -6.45 5.26 -0.70
N ASN A 212 -6.02 4.01 -0.55
CA ASN A 212 -6.52 3.12 0.50
C ASN A 212 -6.13 3.64 1.89
N ASN A 213 -4.89 4.12 1.99
CA ASN A 213 -4.37 4.82 3.16
C ASN A 213 -3.91 6.24 2.78
N PRO A 214 -4.83 7.22 2.74
CA PRO A 214 -4.56 8.56 2.20
C PRO A 214 -3.51 9.38 2.95
N SER A 215 -3.12 8.97 4.16
CA SER A 215 -2.18 9.69 5.01
C SER A 215 -0.71 9.43 4.66
N ILE A 216 -0.30 8.23 4.20
CA ILE A 216 0.97 8.08 3.45
C ILE A 216 0.76 8.45 2.01
N HIS A 217 -0.28 7.87 1.43
CA HIS A 217 -0.38 7.68 -0.01
C HIS A 217 -1.72 8.28 -0.46
N PRO A 218 -1.83 9.63 -0.49
CA PRO A 218 -3.05 10.37 -0.81
C PRO A 218 -3.80 9.90 -2.05
N GLN A 219 -3.13 9.29 -3.04
CA GLN A 219 -3.70 8.91 -4.34
C GLN A 219 -3.29 7.51 -4.81
N TRP A 220 -2.72 6.67 -3.96
CA TRP A 220 -2.29 5.33 -4.34
C TRP A 220 -3.09 4.25 -3.60
N GLN A 221 -3.40 3.21 -4.35
CA GLN A 221 -4.17 2.03 -3.96
C GLN A 221 -3.32 0.80 -4.36
N PRO A 222 -3.54 -0.36 -3.70
CA PRO A 222 -2.90 -1.61 -4.05
C PRO A 222 -3.19 -2.00 -5.50
N GLU A 223 -4.41 -2.45 -5.77
CA GLU A 223 -4.85 -2.82 -7.10
C GLU A 223 -5.52 -1.65 -7.81
N TYR A 224 -5.69 -1.83 -9.12
CA TYR A 224 -6.71 -1.10 -9.87
C TYR A 224 -7.60 -2.11 -10.56
N PHE A 225 -8.90 -1.98 -10.31
CA PHE A 225 -9.95 -2.77 -10.94
C PHE A 225 -10.93 -1.84 -11.65
N GLY A 226 -11.08 -2.04 -12.96
CA GLY A 226 -12.12 -1.42 -13.78
C GLY A 226 -13.29 -2.39 -14.02
N ASP A 227 -14.49 -1.83 -14.17
CA ASP A 227 -15.68 -2.61 -14.55
C ASP A 227 -15.69 -3.02 -16.03
N ALA A 228 -15.21 -2.14 -16.92
CA ALA A 228 -15.28 -2.38 -18.35
C ALA A 228 -14.05 -3.12 -18.85
N ILE A 229 -14.25 -4.37 -19.29
CA ILE A 229 -13.20 -5.16 -19.92
C ILE A 229 -13.00 -4.67 -21.35
N ILE A 230 -11.77 -4.25 -21.64
CA ILE A 230 -11.32 -3.74 -22.92
C ILE A 230 -10.53 -4.83 -23.62
N VAL A 231 -10.82 -5.07 -24.90
CA VAL A 231 -9.91 -5.81 -25.80
C VAL A 231 -9.57 -4.91 -26.97
N ASN A 232 -8.28 -4.74 -27.25
CA ASN A 232 -7.77 -3.91 -28.35
C ASN A 232 -8.42 -2.51 -28.46
N GLY A 233 -8.58 -1.83 -27.32
CA GLY A 233 -9.08 -0.45 -27.25
C GLY A 233 -10.60 -0.29 -27.41
N LYS A 234 -11.38 -1.37 -27.28
CA LYS A 234 -12.85 -1.35 -27.26
C LYS A 234 -13.39 -2.11 -26.06
N ALA A 235 -14.41 -1.57 -25.40
CA ALA A 235 -15.11 -2.25 -24.31
C ALA A 235 -16.05 -3.33 -24.87
N TRP A 236 -16.00 -4.54 -24.30
CA TRP A 236 -16.79 -5.72 -24.68
C TRP A 236 -17.00 -5.90 -26.20
N PRO A 237 -15.91 -5.94 -27.01
CA PRO A 237 -16.03 -5.88 -28.45
C PRO A 237 -16.64 -7.17 -29.03
N ARG A 238 -17.04 -7.08 -30.30
CA ARG A 238 -17.43 -8.25 -31.09
C ARG A 238 -16.54 -8.42 -32.31
N MET A 239 -16.10 -9.65 -32.56
CA MET A 239 -15.33 -10.05 -33.74
C MET A 239 -16.18 -11.01 -34.59
N ILE A 240 -16.17 -10.84 -35.91
CA ILE A 240 -16.75 -11.83 -36.83
C ILE A 240 -15.63 -12.81 -37.18
N VAL A 241 -15.88 -14.10 -37.02
CA VAL A 241 -14.94 -15.19 -37.34
C VAL A 241 -15.56 -16.18 -38.33
N ARG A 242 -14.71 -16.78 -39.15
CA ARG A 242 -15.04 -17.89 -40.05
C ARG A 242 -15.05 -19.21 -39.24
N ARG A 243 -15.77 -20.24 -39.68
CA ARG A 243 -15.75 -21.59 -39.05
C ARG A 243 -14.43 -22.31 -39.37
N ARG A 244 -13.36 -21.93 -38.67
CA ARG A 244 -11.98 -22.45 -38.81
C ARG A 244 -11.12 -22.11 -37.58
N LYS A 245 -9.85 -22.54 -37.57
CA LYS A 245 -8.84 -22.12 -36.58
C LYS A 245 -8.42 -20.67 -36.73
N TYR A 246 -8.33 -19.99 -35.59
CA TYR A 246 -7.66 -18.71 -35.40
C TYR A 246 -6.61 -18.86 -34.30
N ARG A 247 -5.46 -18.20 -34.45
CA ARG A 247 -4.42 -18.03 -33.44
C ARG A 247 -4.64 -16.68 -32.75
N PHE A 248 -4.72 -16.69 -31.42
CA PHE A 248 -4.86 -15.51 -30.60
C PHE A 248 -3.69 -15.43 -29.61
N ARG A 249 -3.07 -14.26 -29.52
CA ARG A 249 -2.01 -13.95 -28.56
C ARG A 249 -2.64 -13.10 -27.46
N ILE A 250 -3.16 -13.76 -26.43
CA ILE A 250 -3.94 -13.13 -25.36
C ILE A 250 -2.95 -12.55 -24.34
N ILE A 251 -2.82 -11.22 -24.33
CA ILE A 251 -1.90 -10.49 -23.45
C ILE A 251 -2.73 -9.83 -22.35
N ASN A 252 -2.47 -10.15 -21.08
CA ASN A 252 -3.11 -9.44 -19.96
C ASN A 252 -2.31 -8.16 -19.63
N ALA A 253 -2.78 -7.02 -20.13
CA ALA A 253 -2.22 -5.69 -19.89
C ALA A 253 -3.02 -4.88 -18.84
N SER A 254 -3.72 -5.59 -17.94
CA SER A 254 -4.39 -4.98 -16.78
C SER A 254 -3.39 -4.47 -15.76
N ASN A 255 -3.83 -3.56 -14.89
CA ASN A 255 -3.00 -3.06 -13.80
C ASN A 255 -2.82 -4.09 -12.67
N ALA A 256 -3.87 -4.87 -12.39
CA ALA A 256 -3.89 -5.90 -11.35
C ALA A 256 -4.80 -7.11 -11.68
N ARG A 257 -5.88 -6.89 -12.44
CA ARG A 257 -6.89 -7.93 -12.73
C ARG A 257 -6.29 -9.19 -13.36
N PHE A 258 -6.49 -10.32 -12.68
CA PHE A 258 -6.34 -11.66 -13.23
C PHE A 258 -7.56 -12.00 -14.12
N PHE A 259 -7.37 -12.83 -15.12
CA PHE A 259 -8.45 -13.39 -15.93
C PHE A 259 -8.35 -14.92 -15.99
N LYS A 260 -9.45 -15.62 -15.67
CA LYS A 260 -9.60 -17.03 -15.99
C LYS A 260 -10.52 -17.15 -17.20
N PHE A 261 -9.92 -17.21 -18.38
CA PHE A 261 -10.63 -17.17 -19.66
C PHE A 261 -11.29 -18.51 -19.98
N PHE A 262 -12.57 -18.51 -20.35
CA PHE A 262 -13.30 -19.70 -20.82
C PHE A 262 -14.29 -19.35 -21.95
N PHE A 263 -14.74 -20.35 -22.72
CA PHE A 263 -15.79 -20.16 -23.72
C PHE A 263 -17.16 -20.62 -23.23
N THR A 264 -18.13 -19.71 -23.27
CA THR A 264 -19.53 -19.93 -22.83
C THR A 264 -20.31 -21.04 -23.55
N ASN A 265 -19.81 -21.58 -24.67
CA ASN A 265 -20.40 -22.72 -25.38
C ASN A 265 -19.58 -24.03 -25.26
N GLY A 266 -18.53 -24.05 -24.43
CA GLY A 266 -17.67 -25.21 -24.21
C GLY A 266 -16.58 -25.43 -25.27
N LEU A 267 -16.33 -24.49 -26.18
CA LEU A 267 -15.11 -24.48 -27.01
C LEU A 267 -13.85 -24.54 -26.12
N GLY A 268 -12.77 -25.12 -26.65
CA GLY A 268 -11.48 -25.20 -25.98
C GLY A 268 -10.45 -24.19 -26.50
N PHE A 269 -9.32 -24.15 -25.80
CA PHE A 269 -8.09 -23.53 -26.27
C PHE A 269 -7.06 -24.61 -26.56
N ILE A 270 -6.26 -24.40 -27.60
CA ILE A 270 -5.10 -25.21 -27.93
C ILE A 270 -3.88 -24.35 -27.64
N HIS A 271 -3.33 -24.44 -26.44
CA HIS A 271 -2.22 -23.60 -25.97
C HIS A 271 -0.91 -24.06 -26.64
N VAL A 272 -0.24 -23.17 -27.38
CA VAL A 272 0.99 -23.48 -28.16
C VAL A 272 2.24 -22.76 -27.64
N GLY A 273 2.10 -21.77 -26.76
CA GLY A 273 3.23 -21.07 -26.12
C GLY A 273 2.77 -20.13 -25.01
N SER A 274 3.63 -19.91 -24.02
CA SER A 274 3.41 -19.01 -22.88
C SER A 274 4.48 -17.92 -22.88
N ASP A 275 4.07 -16.69 -22.58
CA ASP A 275 4.92 -15.50 -22.59
C ASP A 275 5.75 -15.41 -23.90
N SER A 276 7.08 -15.29 -23.79
CA SER A 276 8.00 -15.18 -24.94
C SER A 276 8.58 -16.51 -25.44
N ALA A 277 7.97 -17.66 -25.14
CA ALA A 277 8.41 -18.97 -25.65
C ALA A 277 7.26 -19.91 -26.07
N TYR A 278 7.57 -20.80 -27.01
CA TYR A 278 6.68 -21.89 -27.40
C TYR A 278 6.65 -23.02 -26.35
N HIS A 279 5.64 -23.88 -26.43
CA HIS A 279 5.68 -25.20 -25.79
C HIS A 279 6.40 -26.22 -26.68
N GLU A 280 6.84 -27.34 -26.09
CA GLU A 280 7.32 -28.50 -26.87
C GLU A 280 6.16 -29.22 -27.59
N ARG A 281 4.96 -29.21 -27.00
CA ARG A 281 3.74 -29.83 -27.54
C ARG A 281 2.51 -28.98 -27.21
N PRO A 282 1.43 -28.99 -28.02
CA PRO A 282 0.21 -28.24 -27.71
C PRO A 282 -0.50 -28.80 -26.47
N VAL A 283 -1.15 -27.92 -25.70
CA VAL A 283 -1.93 -28.29 -24.50
C VAL A 283 -3.41 -27.94 -24.70
N MET A 284 -4.27 -28.95 -24.70
CA MET A 284 -5.73 -28.79 -24.81
C MET A 284 -6.33 -28.35 -23.47
N LEU A 285 -7.04 -27.22 -23.46
CA LEU A 285 -7.60 -26.61 -22.24
C LEU A 285 -9.06 -26.19 -22.46
N LYS A 286 -9.82 -26.07 -21.36
CA LYS A 286 -11.18 -25.44 -21.35
C LYS A 286 -11.18 -24.07 -20.70
N GLU A 287 -10.21 -23.80 -19.82
CA GLU A 287 -10.00 -22.52 -19.17
C GLU A 287 -8.48 -22.21 -19.09
N ILE A 288 -8.11 -20.93 -19.03
CA ILE A 288 -6.73 -20.45 -18.90
C ILE A 288 -6.68 -19.29 -17.91
N LEU A 289 -5.85 -19.39 -16.86
CA LEU A 289 -5.61 -18.32 -15.89
C LEU A 289 -4.38 -17.48 -16.27
N LEU A 290 -4.59 -16.21 -16.61
CA LEU A 290 -3.53 -15.23 -16.85
C LEU A 290 -3.57 -14.11 -15.80
N ALA A 291 -2.47 -13.98 -15.05
CA ALA A 291 -2.16 -12.81 -14.24
C ALA A 291 -1.74 -11.62 -15.13
N PRO A 292 -1.64 -10.40 -14.58
CA PRO A 292 -1.01 -9.27 -15.26
C PRO A 292 0.35 -9.65 -15.87
N SER A 293 0.64 -9.10 -17.05
CA SER A 293 1.87 -9.28 -17.83
C SER A 293 2.11 -10.69 -18.42
N GLU A 294 1.29 -11.70 -18.11
CA GLU A 294 1.35 -13.01 -18.77
C GLU A 294 0.72 -13.00 -20.18
N ILE A 295 1.19 -13.91 -21.04
CA ILE A 295 0.67 -14.08 -22.40
C ILE A 295 0.35 -15.55 -22.67
N ALA A 296 -0.84 -15.83 -23.21
CA ALA A 296 -1.21 -17.14 -23.77
C ALA A 296 -1.26 -17.07 -25.30
N ASP A 297 -0.47 -17.90 -25.96
CA ASP A 297 -0.52 -18.13 -27.41
C ASP A 297 -1.42 -19.34 -27.67
N VAL A 298 -2.64 -19.10 -28.15
CA VAL A 298 -3.69 -20.13 -28.23
C VAL A 298 -4.28 -20.22 -29.63
N ILE A 299 -4.61 -21.43 -30.04
CA ILE A 299 -5.43 -21.68 -31.23
C ILE A 299 -6.85 -22.06 -30.77
N VAL A 300 -7.85 -21.49 -31.43
CA VAL A 300 -9.28 -21.72 -31.17
C VAL A 300 -9.93 -22.15 -32.48
N ASP A 301 -10.51 -23.35 -32.53
CA ASP A 301 -11.18 -23.85 -33.73
C ASP A 301 -12.69 -23.54 -33.70
N PHE A 302 -13.09 -22.47 -34.37
CA PHE A 302 -14.51 -22.11 -34.48
C PHE A 302 -15.30 -23.04 -35.42
N SER A 303 -14.67 -23.99 -36.12
CA SER A 303 -15.41 -25.02 -36.87
C SER A 303 -16.12 -26.02 -35.94
N GLU A 304 -15.60 -26.24 -34.73
CA GLU A 304 -16.26 -27.01 -33.67
C GLU A 304 -17.45 -26.27 -33.02
N SER A 305 -17.67 -25.00 -33.35
CA SER A 305 -18.70 -24.18 -32.72
C SER A 305 -20.11 -24.67 -33.08
N LYS A 306 -20.82 -25.19 -32.08
CA LYS A 306 -22.23 -25.59 -32.17
C LYS A 306 -23.19 -24.40 -32.27
N SER A 307 -22.69 -23.17 -32.17
CA SER A 307 -23.46 -21.92 -32.21
C SER A 307 -22.80 -20.88 -33.13
N ASP A 308 -23.62 -20.05 -33.78
CA ASP A 308 -23.16 -18.89 -34.59
C ASP A 308 -22.69 -17.69 -33.72
N SER A 309 -22.58 -17.90 -32.41
CA SER A 309 -22.29 -16.89 -31.40
C SER A 309 -21.69 -17.56 -30.17
N VAL A 310 -20.55 -17.05 -29.69
CA VAL A 310 -19.93 -17.45 -28.42
C VAL A 310 -19.33 -16.22 -27.71
N ILE A 311 -19.38 -16.20 -26.39
CA ILE A 311 -18.69 -15.20 -25.55
C ILE A 311 -17.46 -15.86 -24.93
N LEU A 312 -16.33 -15.16 -25.02
CA LEU A 312 -15.17 -15.37 -24.16
C LEU A 312 -15.49 -14.73 -22.81
N GLY A 313 -15.60 -15.55 -21.77
CA GLY A 313 -15.91 -15.15 -20.40
C GLY A 313 -14.65 -15.01 -19.54
N ASN A 314 -14.88 -14.53 -18.32
CA ASN A 314 -13.94 -14.51 -17.20
C ASN A 314 -14.70 -14.92 -15.93
N ASP A 315 -14.07 -15.71 -15.06
CA ASP A 315 -14.55 -16.04 -13.72
C ASP A 315 -13.42 -16.06 -12.66
N ALA A 316 -12.31 -15.37 -12.91
CA ALA A 316 -11.33 -15.10 -11.86
C ALA A 316 -11.87 -14.07 -10.85
N PRO A 317 -11.80 -14.35 -9.52
CA PRO A 317 -12.07 -13.35 -8.49
C PRO A 317 -11.01 -12.23 -8.50
N TYR A 318 -11.33 -11.11 -7.85
CA TYR A 318 -10.43 -9.96 -7.75
C TYR A 318 -10.61 -9.22 -6.40
N PRO A 319 -9.56 -9.06 -5.56
CA PRO A 319 -8.20 -9.61 -5.68
C PRO A 319 -8.14 -11.14 -5.82
N TYR A 320 -6.98 -11.68 -6.20
CA TYR A 320 -6.86 -13.08 -6.63
C TYR A 320 -5.82 -13.79 -5.76
N PRO A 321 -6.21 -14.81 -4.97
CA PRO A 321 -7.21 -15.81 -5.35
C PRO A 321 -8.56 -15.72 -4.63
N SER A 322 -8.71 -14.84 -3.64
CA SER A 322 -9.73 -14.93 -2.57
C SER A 322 -10.81 -13.84 -2.59
N GLY A 323 -10.67 -12.80 -3.43
CA GLY A 323 -11.55 -11.62 -3.45
C GLY A 323 -12.89 -11.82 -4.15
N ASP A 324 -13.53 -10.71 -4.51
CA ASP A 324 -14.90 -10.69 -5.03
C ASP A 324 -15.05 -11.47 -6.35
N PRO A 325 -16.16 -12.23 -6.52
CA PRO A 325 -16.46 -12.90 -7.78
C PRO A 325 -16.82 -11.89 -8.88
N VAL A 326 -16.67 -12.32 -10.13
CA VAL A 326 -17.07 -11.54 -11.30
C VAL A 326 -18.56 -11.15 -11.28
N ASN A 327 -18.83 -9.90 -11.66
CA ASN A 327 -20.19 -9.38 -11.86
C ASN A 327 -20.67 -9.60 -13.31
N GLU A 328 -21.93 -9.28 -13.60
CA GLU A 328 -22.53 -9.52 -14.92
C GLU A 328 -21.85 -8.76 -16.07
N ALA A 329 -21.03 -7.74 -15.78
CA ALA A 329 -20.30 -6.96 -16.77
C ALA A 329 -18.85 -7.46 -16.95
N ASN A 330 -18.09 -7.60 -15.87
CA ASN A 330 -16.67 -8.00 -15.92
C ASN A 330 -16.43 -9.52 -16.05
N SER A 331 -17.48 -10.34 -15.94
CA SER A 331 -17.50 -11.75 -16.37
C SER A 331 -17.46 -11.96 -17.89
N LYS A 332 -17.58 -10.88 -18.68
CA LYS A 332 -17.59 -10.92 -20.15
C LYS A 332 -16.36 -10.20 -20.67
N VAL A 333 -15.64 -10.83 -21.61
CA VAL A 333 -14.43 -10.26 -22.22
C VAL A 333 -14.74 -9.76 -23.63
N MET A 334 -15.14 -10.66 -24.53
CA MET A 334 -15.54 -10.30 -25.91
C MET A 334 -16.47 -11.35 -26.53
N LYS A 335 -17.16 -10.97 -27.61
CA LYS A 335 -18.10 -11.85 -28.34
C LYS A 335 -17.59 -12.22 -29.73
N PHE A 336 -17.51 -13.50 -30.04
CA PHE A 336 -17.29 -13.98 -31.40
C PHE A 336 -18.62 -14.28 -32.08
N LEU A 337 -18.79 -13.78 -33.31
CA LEU A 337 -19.90 -14.08 -34.21
C LEU A 337 -19.37 -15.02 -35.29
N VAL A 338 -19.79 -16.28 -35.23
CA VAL A 338 -19.28 -17.36 -36.07
C VAL A 338 -20.15 -17.43 -37.33
N LYS A 339 -19.56 -17.21 -38.51
CA LYS A 339 -20.28 -17.34 -39.79
C LYS A 339 -20.83 -18.75 -39.97
N GLN A 340 -22.02 -18.91 -40.56
CA GLN A 340 -22.59 -20.23 -40.88
C GLN A 340 -21.81 -20.98 -41.98
N GLN A 341 -21.23 -20.24 -42.94
CA GLN A 341 -20.45 -20.85 -44.03
C GLN A 341 -19.14 -21.43 -43.50
N HIS A 342 -18.96 -22.74 -43.72
CA HIS A 342 -17.68 -23.42 -43.57
C HIS A 342 -16.75 -23.06 -44.73
N GLU A 343 -15.45 -22.95 -44.44
CA GLU A 343 -14.40 -22.65 -45.41
C GLU A 343 -13.26 -23.67 -45.25
N VAL A 344 -12.43 -23.86 -46.28
CA VAL A 344 -11.27 -24.75 -46.20
C VAL A 344 -10.20 -24.13 -45.29
N ASP A 345 -9.96 -24.77 -44.15
CA ASP A 345 -8.92 -24.36 -43.21
C ASP A 345 -7.58 -25.02 -43.56
N SER A 346 -6.65 -24.22 -44.07
CA SER A 346 -5.26 -24.62 -44.32
C SER A 346 -4.41 -24.71 -43.04
N GLY A 347 -4.88 -24.17 -41.91
CA GLY A 347 -4.15 -24.14 -40.65
C GLY A 347 -4.12 -25.50 -39.96
N ARG A 348 -2.98 -25.84 -39.37
CA ARG A 348 -2.73 -27.09 -38.64
C ARG A 348 -2.36 -26.81 -37.19
N VAL A 349 -2.36 -27.86 -36.38
CA VAL A 349 -1.65 -27.92 -35.11
C VAL A 349 -0.86 -29.24 -35.11
N PRO A 350 0.47 -29.22 -35.12
CA PRO A 350 1.28 -30.43 -35.02
C PRO A 350 1.37 -30.91 -33.57
N GLU A 351 1.59 -32.20 -33.36
CA GLU A 351 1.76 -32.78 -32.01
C GLU A 351 3.04 -32.31 -31.31
N GLU A 352 4.04 -31.88 -32.08
CA GLU A 352 5.30 -31.32 -31.61
C GLU A 352 5.51 -29.92 -32.21
N LEU A 353 5.95 -28.97 -31.37
CA LEU A 353 6.08 -27.55 -31.67
C LEU A 353 7.56 -27.13 -31.66
N ILE A 354 8.06 -26.50 -30.58
CA ILE A 354 9.47 -26.13 -30.45
C ILE A 354 10.05 -26.73 -29.17
N LYS A 355 10.99 -27.66 -29.35
CA LYS A 355 11.73 -28.27 -28.24
C LYS A 355 12.86 -27.33 -27.79
N TYR A 356 12.87 -27.02 -26.50
CA TYR A 356 13.98 -26.34 -25.82
C TYR A 356 14.76 -27.34 -24.95
N PRO A 357 16.01 -27.05 -24.54
CA PRO A 357 16.73 -27.82 -23.54
C PRO A 357 15.94 -27.93 -22.25
N SER A 358 16.00 -29.10 -21.61
CA SER A 358 15.36 -29.37 -20.33
C SER A 358 15.91 -28.51 -19.19
N ALA A 359 15.05 -28.22 -18.21
CA ALA A 359 15.40 -27.56 -16.96
C ALA A 359 16.26 -28.49 -16.07
N ASP A 360 17.57 -28.53 -16.33
CA ASP A 360 18.51 -29.30 -15.52
C ASP A 360 18.98 -28.52 -14.27
N LEU A 361 18.73 -29.11 -13.11
CA LEU A 361 19.17 -28.61 -11.80
C LEU A 361 20.67 -28.79 -11.56
N SER A 362 21.33 -29.75 -12.23
CA SER A 362 22.74 -30.08 -11.97
C SER A 362 23.70 -28.97 -12.37
N GLY A 363 23.33 -28.17 -13.37
CA GLY A 363 24.08 -26.99 -13.83
C GLY A 363 23.73 -25.68 -13.10
N ALA A 364 23.00 -25.71 -11.98
CA ALA A 364 22.68 -24.51 -11.22
C ALA A 364 23.89 -24.00 -10.42
N SER A 365 24.37 -22.79 -10.70
CA SER A 365 25.56 -22.21 -10.05
C SER A 365 25.29 -21.61 -8.67
N GLU A 366 24.05 -21.25 -8.39
CA GLU A 366 23.64 -20.64 -7.11
C GLU A 366 22.18 -21.00 -6.80
N THR A 367 21.82 -20.95 -5.50
CA THR A 367 20.43 -21.08 -5.03
C THR A 367 20.08 -19.85 -4.19
N ARG A 368 19.11 -19.05 -4.66
CA ARG A 368 18.60 -17.86 -3.96
C ARG A 368 17.28 -18.18 -3.25
N TYR A 369 16.98 -17.37 -2.23
CA TYR A 369 15.66 -17.26 -1.62
C TYR A 369 15.17 -15.84 -1.83
N ILE A 370 13.95 -15.69 -2.37
CA ILE A 370 13.33 -14.40 -2.68
C ILE A 370 12.00 -14.36 -1.95
N ALA A 371 11.93 -13.64 -0.82
CA ALA A 371 10.71 -13.51 -0.05
C ALA A 371 9.91 -12.26 -0.43
N MET A 372 8.62 -12.45 -0.71
CA MET A 372 7.63 -11.38 -0.87
C MET A 372 7.03 -11.08 0.50
N TYR A 373 7.17 -9.83 0.96
CA TYR A 373 6.64 -9.36 2.23
C TYR A 373 5.63 -8.28 1.99
N GLU A 374 4.39 -8.54 2.37
CA GLU A 374 3.36 -7.51 2.51
C GLU A 374 3.41 -6.93 3.92
N TYR A 375 3.18 -5.63 4.03
CA TYR A 375 3.07 -4.91 5.28
C TYR A 375 1.78 -4.08 5.19
N THR A 376 1.04 -3.96 6.28
CA THR A 376 -0.25 -3.25 6.32
C THR A 376 -0.19 -2.14 7.37
N ILE A 377 -1.25 -1.35 7.52
CA ILE A 377 -1.57 -0.75 8.83
C ILE A 377 -2.45 -1.69 9.65
N ASP A 378 -2.70 -1.30 10.89
CA ASP A 378 -3.33 -2.07 11.95
C ASP A 378 -4.83 -2.42 11.72
N ILE A 379 -5.42 -1.93 10.62
CA ILE A 379 -6.76 -2.31 10.11
C ILE A 379 -6.68 -3.24 8.87
N ASP A 380 -5.49 -3.79 8.62
CA ASP A 380 -5.10 -4.60 7.47
C ASP A 380 -5.22 -3.93 6.09
N GLU A 381 -5.39 -2.60 6.04
CA GLU A 381 -5.25 -1.84 4.80
C GLU A 381 -3.79 -1.91 4.31
N PRO A 382 -3.54 -2.41 3.10
CA PRO A 382 -2.21 -2.87 2.73
C PRO A 382 -1.30 -1.70 2.30
N THR A 383 0.00 -1.78 2.64
CA THR A 383 1.05 -0.77 2.42
C THR A 383 2.49 -1.33 2.59
N HIS A 384 3.24 -1.70 1.53
CA HIS A 384 4.40 -2.61 1.67
C HIS A 384 4.03 -3.79 0.81
N LEU A 385 4.57 -3.85 -0.41
CA LEU A 385 5.30 -5.05 -0.73
C LEU A 385 6.77 -4.72 -0.90
N TYR A 386 7.63 -5.47 -0.22
CA TYR A 386 9.05 -5.51 -0.49
C TYR A 386 9.50 -6.91 -0.88
N LEU A 387 10.53 -6.97 -1.71
CA LEU A 387 11.26 -8.20 -2.02
C LEU A 387 12.49 -8.27 -1.11
N ASN A 388 12.69 -9.41 -0.44
CA ASN A 388 13.75 -9.59 0.56
C ASN A 388 13.82 -8.45 1.59
N GLY A 389 12.67 -7.94 2.03
CA GLY A 389 12.53 -6.87 3.04
C GLY A 389 13.17 -5.53 2.65
N LYS A 390 13.45 -5.26 1.37
CA LYS A 390 14.17 -4.08 0.89
C LYS A 390 13.32 -3.15 0.03
N SER A 391 13.50 -1.85 0.23
CA SER A 391 13.10 -0.81 -0.72
C SER A 391 13.95 -0.87 -2.00
N TYR A 392 13.35 -0.50 -3.13
CA TYR A 392 14.03 -0.40 -4.44
C TYR A 392 15.36 0.36 -4.40
N GLU A 393 15.45 1.39 -3.56
CA GLU A 393 16.61 2.29 -3.42
C GLU A 393 17.76 1.70 -2.58
N LYS A 394 17.65 0.46 -2.08
CA LYS A 394 18.78 -0.21 -1.38
C LYS A 394 19.79 -0.78 -2.40
N PRO A 395 21.06 -0.95 -2.01
CA PRO A 395 22.07 -1.61 -2.86
C PRO A 395 21.59 -2.99 -3.35
N VAL A 396 21.86 -3.27 -4.63
CA VAL A 396 21.53 -4.54 -5.28
C VAL A 396 22.16 -5.73 -4.55
N THR A 397 21.39 -6.83 -4.38
CA THR A 397 21.92 -8.09 -3.83
C THR A 397 21.84 -9.29 -4.77
N GLU A 398 21.01 -9.21 -5.82
CA GLU A 398 20.88 -10.27 -6.82
C GLU A 398 21.76 -9.91 -8.03
N THR A 399 23.00 -10.40 -8.03
CA THR A 399 24.02 -10.12 -9.06
C THR A 399 24.35 -11.37 -9.88
N PRO A 400 23.41 -11.89 -10.70
CA PRO A 400 23.60 -13.09 -11.51
C PRO A 400 24.67 -12.87 -12.59
N LYS A 401 25.32 -13.97 -13.02
CA LYS A 401 26.42 -13.92 -13.98
C LYS A 401 25.99 -14.38 -15.36
N VAL A 402 26.58 -13.78 -16.40
CA VAL A 402 26.38 -14.16 -17.80
C VAL A 402 26.61 -15.66 -18.03
N GLY A 403 25.66 -16.32 -18.70
CA GLY A 403 25.73 -17.74 -19.02
C GLY A 403 25.23 -18.69 -17.92
N THR A 404 24.99 -18.20 -16.70
CA THR A 404 24.62 -19.07 -15.57
C THR A 404 23.16 -19.54 -15.62
N THR A 405 22.88 -20.59 -14.87
CA THR A 405 21.54 -21.01 -14.47
C THR A 405 21.49 -20.98 -12.93
N GLU A 406 20.42 -20.49 -12.34
CA GLU A 406 20.24 -20.36 -10.89
C GLU A 406 18.90 -20.97 -10.45
N VAL A 407 18.85 -21.50 -9.23
CA VAL A 407 17.58 -21.90 -8.59
C VAL A 407 17.11 -20.75 -7.73
N TRP A 408 15.90 -20.25 -7.95
CA TRP A 408 15.29 -19.26 -7.06
C TRP A 408 14.10 -19.93 -6.37
N ASN A 409 14.12 -19.93 -5.03
CA ASN A 409 12.98 -20.34 -4.21
C ASN A 409 12.23 -19.06 -3.83
N VAL A 410 11.14 -18.78 -4.54
CA VAL A 410 10.31 -17.58 -4.33
C VAL A 410 9.27 -17.91 -3.27
N ILE A 411 9.37 -17.25 -2.11
CA ILE A 411 8.53 -17.47 -0.93
C ILE A 411 7.46 -16.36 -0.94
N ASN A 412 6.18 -16.72 -1.01
CA ASN A 412 5.12 -15.74 -0.81
C ASN A 412 4.56 -15.79 0.62
N LEU A 413 4.70 -14.69 1.38
CA LEU A 413 4.23 -14.53 2.76
C LEU A 413 2.99 -13.61 2.87
N THR A 414 2.45 -13.18 1.72
CA THR A 414 1.28 -12.31 1.58
C THR A 414 0.00 -13.13 1.39
N GLU A 415 -1.16 -12.47 1.36
CA GLU A 415 -2.46 -13.13 1.10
C GLU A 415 -2.83 -13.16 -0.39
N ASP A 416 -2.18 -12.36 -1.23
CA ASP A 416 -2.52 -12.17 -2.65
C ASP A 416 -1.53 -12.83 -3.63
N ASN A 417 -2.01 -13.24 -4.80
CA ASN A 417 -1.16 -13.90 -5.80
C ASN A 417 -0.33 -12.87 -6.56
N HIS A 418 0.98 -13.03 -6.51
CA HIS A 418 1.91 -12.05 -7.08
C HIS A 418 2.53 -12.54 -8.40
N PRO A 419 2.26 -11.88 -9.54
CA PRO A 419 2.95 -12.16 -10.80
C PRO A 419 4.39 -11.65 -10.73
N LEU A 420 5.35 -12.51 -10.38
CA LEU A 420 6.76 -12.14 -10.40
C LEU A 420 7.24 -12.00 -11.85
N HIS A 421 7.74 -10.82 -12.22
CA HIS A 421 8.50 -10.64 -13.45
C HIS A 421 10.00 -10.53 -13.17
N ILE A 422 10.82 -11.12 -14.06
CA ILE A 422 12.28 -11.02 -14.08
C ILE A 422 12.67 -10.53 -15.48
N HIS A 423 13.33 -9.37 -15.57
CA HIS A 423 13.86 -8.87 -16.86
C HIS A 423 15.03 -9.75 -17.33
N LEU A 424 15.31 -9.76 -18.64
CA LEU A 424 16.42 -10.46 -19.33
C LEU A 424 16.41 -12.00 -19.27
N GLY A 425 16.23 -12.60 -18.09
CA GLY A 425 16.25 -14.04 -17.88
C GLY A 425 14.91 -14.71 -18.21
N LEU A 426 14.97 -15.99 -18.57
CA LEU A 426 13.79 -16.86 -18.69
C LEU A 426 13.89 -17.99 -17.66
N PHE A 427 12.76 -18.47 -17.15
CA PHE A 427 12.73 -19.52 -16.14
C PHE A 427 11.70 -20.61 -16.41
N VAL A 428 11.93 -21.78 -15.84
CA VAL A 428 10.94 -22.88 -15.76
C VAL A 428 10.53 -23.05 -14.32
N VAL A 429 9.22 -23.15 -14.06
CA VAL A 429 8.69 -23.49 -12.73
C VAL A 429 8.76 -25.01 -12.56
N LEU A 430 9.33 -25.47 -11.45
CA LEU A 430 9.52 -26.88 -11.17
C LEU A 430 8.37 -27.43 -10.31
N ASP A 431 8.06 -26.73 -9.22
CA ASP A 431 6.97 -27.04 -8.32
C ASP A 431 6.64 -25.86 -7.39
N GLN A 432 5.47 -25.93 -6.75
CA GLN A 432 5.10 -25.08 -5.63
C GLN A 432 4.87 -25.97 -4.40
N THR A 433 5.49 -25.65 -3.26
CA THR A 433 5.32 -26.40 -2.00
C THR A 433 4.76 -25.48 -0.92
N GLU A 434 3.64 -25.87 -0.34
CA GLU A 434 2.94 -25.18 0.75
C GLU A 434 3.82 -25.03 2.00
N LEU A 435 3.76 -23.86 2.62
CA LEU A 435 4.34 -23.55 3.92
C LEU A 435 3.36 -24.01 5.00
N VAL A 436 3.66 -25.12 5.68
CA VAL A 436 2.98 -25.43 6.95
C VAL A 436 3.54 -24.56 8.05
N ASP A 437 2.77 -24.38 9.13
CA ASP A 437 3.15 -23.56 10.29
C ASP A 437 3.55 -22.12 9.85
N LEU A 438 2.80 -21.56 8.88
CA LEU A 438 3.15 -20.35 8.12
C LEU A 438 3.42 -19.14 9.02
N ASP A 439 2.68 -18.96 10.10
CA ASP A 439 2.85 -17.81 11.00
C ASP A 439 4.18 -17.88 11.78
N GLU A 440 4.58 -19.06 12.26
CA GLU A 440 5.88 -19.27 12.90
C GLU A 440 7.03 -18.97 11.91
N PHE A 441 6.84 -19.35 10.65
CA PHE A 441 7.81 -19.02 9.59
C PHE A 441 7.81 -17.52 9.23
N LYS A 442 6.63 -16.89 9.14
CA LYS A 442 6.44 -15.47 8.82
C LYS A 442 7.01 -14.58 9.92
N GLU A 443 6.78 -14.89 11.19
CA GLU A 443 7.43 -14.22 12.33
C GLU A 443 8.96 -14.30 12.23
N CYS A 444 9.51 -15.50 11.98
CA CYS A 444 10.95 -15.67 11.84
C CYS A 444 11.50 -14.86 10.65
N MET A 445 10.82 -14.92 9.49
CA MET A 445 11.22 -14.19 8.29
C MET A 445 11.13 -12.67 8.47
N MET A 446 10.12 -12.15 9.16
CA MET A 446 10.04 -10.73 9.52
C MET A 446 11.19 -10.30 10.45
N LYS A 447 11.60 -11.17 11.38
CA LYS A 447 12.66 -10.89 12.36
C LYS A 447 14.09 -11.05 11.82
N MET A 448 14.34 -12.02 10.94
CA MET A 448 15.68 -12.38 10.46
C MET A 448 15.93 -12.10 8.98
N ASN A 449 14.87 -12.06 8.16
CA ASN A 449 14.92 -11.92 6.71
C ASN A 449 15.92 -12.89 6.03
N ASP A 450 15.93 -14.13 6.51
CA ASP A 450 16.87 -15.17 6.09
C ASP A 450 16.20 -16.55 6.19
N ALA A 451 15.76 -17.08 5.06
CA ALA A 451 15.06 -18.36 4.95
C ALA A 451 15.91 -19.57 5.42
N ILE A 452 17.24 -19.47 5.39
CA ILE A 452 18.14 -20.55 5.82
C ILE A 452 18.26 -20.56 7.35
N LYS A 453 18.46 -19.39 7.97
CA LYS A 453 18.42 -19.25 9.44
C LYS A 453 17.05 -19.57 10.01
N CYS A 454 15.98 -19.19 9.30
CA CYS A 454 14.61 -19.59 9.60
C CYS A 454 14.24 -21.00 9.14
N GLN A 455 15.23 -21.86 8.82
CA GLN A 455 15.05 -23.30 8.61
C GLN A 455 13.90 -23.64 7.65
N ILE A 456 13.83 -22.99 6.48
CA ILE A 456 12.75 -23.12 5.50
C ILE A 456 12.32 -24.57 5.20
N SER A 457 13.23 -25.54 5.24
CA SER A 457 12.95 -26.96 5.06
C SER A 457 12.06 -27.60 6.15
N LYS A 458 11.92 -26.96 7.33
CA LYS A 458 10.90 -27.31 8.33
C LYS A 458 9.49 -26.93 7.86
N TYR A 459 9.34 -25.86 7.08
CA TYR A 459 8.05 -25.25 6.78
C TYR A 459 7.56 -25.58 5.36
N ALA A 460 8.46 -25.55 4.36
CA ALA A 460 8.20 -25.95 2.98
C ALA A 460 8.12 -27.49 2.82
N ARG A 461 7.12 -28.09 3.47
CA ARG A 461 6.86 -29.54 3.53
C ARG A 461 5.37 -29.90 3.38
N GLY A 462 4.50 -28.92 3.12
CA GLY A 462 3.06 -29.13 2.96
C GLY A 462 2.70 -29.73 1.59
N LYS A 463 1.45 -29.51 1.18
CA LYS A 463 0.92 -29.90 -0.13
C LYS A 463 1.80 -29.36 -1.27
N ARG A 464 2.38 -30.27 -2.03
CA ARG A 464 3.12 -29.93 -3.26
C ARG A 464 2.16 -29.82 -4.44
N MET A 465 1.96 -28.62 -4.95
CA MET A 465 1.20 -28.35 -6.16
C MET A 465 2.07 -28.58 -7.40
N SER A 466 1.59 -29.42 -8.30
CA SER A 466 2.22 -29.66 -9.60
C SER A 466 1.92 -28.51 -10.55
N VAL A 467 2.95 -28.06 -11.27
CA VAL A 467 2.81 -27.03 -12.30
C VAL A 467 1.88 -27.53 -13.42
N PRO A 468 0.84 -26.77 -13.82
CA PRO A 468 -0.06 -27.14 -14.91
C PRO A 468 0.70 -27.39 -16.22
N ALA A 469 0.19 -28.28 -17.09
CA ALA A 469 0.91 -28.70 -18.30
C ALA A 469 1.29 -27.54 -19.25
N HIS A 470 0.50 -26.46 -19.29
CA HIS A 470 0.76 -25.26 -20.09
C HIS A 470 1.70 -24.23 -19.43
N GLU A 471 2.17 -24.51 -18.21
CA GLU A 471 3.09 -23.63 -17.45
C GLU A 471 4.46 -24.27 -17.21
N LYS A 472 4.65 -25.55 -17.57
CA LYS A 472 5.93 -26.27 -17.50
C LYS A 472 6.97 -25.84 -18.55
N GLY A 473 6.63 -24.88 -19.40
CA GLY A 473 7.54 -24.31 -20.40
C GLY A 473 8.49 -23.28 -19.80
N TRP A 474 9.32 -22.68 -20.65
CA TRP A 474 10.04 -21.46 -20.31
C TRP A 474 9.06 -20.28 -20.28
N LYS A 475 9.10 -19.48 -19.22
CA LYS A 475 8.26 -18.30 -18.98
C LYS A 475 9.11 -17.12 -18.50
N ASN A 476 8.51 -15.93 -18.43
CA ASN A 476 9.14 -14.73 -17.86
C ASN A 476 8.26 -14.01 -16.81
N VAL A 477 6.99 -14.39 -16.68
CA VAL A 477 6.11 -14.03 -15.56
C VAL A 477 5.52 -15.30 -14.98
N TYR A 478 5.36 -15.38 -13.66
CA TYR A 478 4.60 -16.48 -13.04
C TYR A 478 3.94 -16.09 -11.72
N LYS A 479 2.83 -16.78 -11.45
CA LYS A 479 1.88 -16.62 -10.35
C LYS A 479 2.41 -17.21 -9.03
N MET A 480 2.90 -16.37 -8.13
CA MET A 480 3.42 -16.80 -6.82
C MET A 480 2.27 -16.95 -5.82
N THR A 481 1.91 -18.20 -5.51
CA THR A 481 0.72 -18.51 -4.70
C THR A 481 0.92 -18.13 -3.21
N PRO A 482 -0.06 -17.46 -2.57
CA PRO A 482 -0.05 -17.13 -1.13
C PRO A 482 0.28 -18.33 -0.24
N GLY A 483 1.28 -18.20 0.65
CA GLY A 483 1.68 -19.29 1.54
C GLY A 483 2.45 -20.44 0.89
N PHE A 484 2.99 -20.27 -0.34
CA PHE A 484 3.82 -21.28 -1.00
C PHE A 484 5.26 -20.80 -1.23
N VAL A 485 6.17 -21.77 -1.27
CA VAL A 485 7.47 -21.63 -1.93
C VAL A 485 7.34 -22.14 -3.37
N THR A 486 7.49 -21.23 -4.33
CA THR A 486 7.58 -21.56 -5.75
C THR A 486 9.05 -21.74 -6.13
N LYS A 487 9.41 -22.94 -6.61
CA LYS A 487 10.78 -23.23 -7.04
C LYS A 487 10.91 -23.05 -8.55
N ILE A 488 11.72 -22.06 -8.97
CA ILE A 488 12.01 -21.80 -10.38
C ILE A 488 13.48 -22.07 -10.70
N LEU A 489 13.75 -22.50 -11.94
CA LEU A 489 15.08 -22.58 -12.52
C LEU A 489 15.23 -21.45 -13.55
N LEU A 490 16.01 -20.43 -13.22
CA LEU A 490 16.23 -19.21 -13.99
C LEU A 490 17.52 -19.31 -14.82
N ARG A 491 17.49 -18.87 -16.08
CA ARG A 491 18.64 -18.94 -17.01
C ARG A 491 18.99 -17.59 -17.60
N PHE A 492 20.29 -17.26 -17.53
CA PHE A 492 20.91 -16.05 -18.06
C PHE A 492 21.70 -16.32 -19.35
N SER A 493 21.08 -17.09 -20.26
CA SER A 493 21.56 -17.42 -21.61
C SER A 493 20.38 -17.76 -22.53
N TYR A 494 20.60 -17.80 -23.84
CA TYR A 494 19.54 -18.06 -24.82
C TYR A 494 19.00 -19.49 -24.70
N ILE A 495 17.73 -19.65 -24.33
CA ILE A 495 17.13 -20.98 -24.10
C ILE A 495 17.17 -21.89 -25.35
N HIS A 496 17.18 -21.35 -26.57
CA HIS A 496 17.17 -22.16 -27.80
C HIS A 496 18.56 -22.70 -28.20
N SER A 497 19.64 -22.21 -27.61
CA SER A 497 21.03 -22.53 -28.02
C SER A 497 22.02 -22.69 -26.87
N ASN A 498 21.62 -22.36 -25.63
CA ASN A 498 22.47 -22.18 -24.45
C ASN A 498 23.61 -21.16 -24.63
N ALA A 499 23.64 -20.40 -25.73
CA ALA A 499 24.65 -19.38 -25.96
C ALA A 499 24.43 -18.18 -25.02
N SER A 500 25.51 -17.64 -24.46
CA SER A 500 25.45 -16.45 -23.60
C SER A 500 25.18 -15.18 -24.40
N TYR A 501 24.39 -14.28 -23.82
CA TYR A 501 24.28 -12.88 -24.23
C TYR A 501 25.04 -11.99 -23.23
N SER A 502 25.66 -10.91 -23.70
CA SER A 502 26.51 -10.07 -22.84
C SER A 502 25.67 -9.15 -21.94
N PHE A 503 25.93 -9.21 -20.64
CA PHE A 503 25.44 -8.23 -19.66
C PHE A 503 26.37 -8.18 -18.45
N ASP A 504 26.23 -7.12 -17.66
CA ASP A 504 26.82 -6.95 -16.33
C ASP A 504 25.69 -6.56 -15.37
N ALA A 505 25.46 -7.36 -14.33
CA ALA A 505 24.43 -7.11 -13.33
C ALA A 505 24.84 -6.06 -12.28
N THR A 506 26.09 -5.61 -12.30
CA THR A 506 26.66 -4.63 -11.37
C THR A 506 26.83 -3.23 -11.98
N ALA A 507 26.59 -3.08 -13.29
CA ALA A 507 26.73 -1.82 -14.01
C ALA A 507 25.38 -1.15 -14.30
N GLU A 508 25.30 0.17 -14.08
CA GLU A 508 24.11 0.96 -14.42
C GLU A 508 23.84 1.04 -15.94
N PRO A 509 22.57 1.04 -16.39
CA PRO A 509 21.34 1.11 -15.59
C PRO A 509 20.87 -0.24 -15.00
N GLY A 510 21.61 -1.34 -15.22
CA GLY A 510 21.24 -2.66 -14.70
C GLY A 510 19.93 -3.22 -15.27
N TYR A 511 19.37 -4.19 -14.55
CA TYR A 511 18.09 -4.86 -14.81
C TYR A 511 17.33 -5.02 -13.51
N VAL A 512 16.02 -5.31 -13.59
CA VAL A 512 15.15 -5.45 -12.40
C VAL A 512 14.35 -6.76 -12.40
N TYR A 513 13.98 -7.19 -11.20
CA TYR A 513 12.91 -8.14 -10.94
C TYR A 513 11.96 -7.51 -9.93
N HIS A 514 10.65 -7.73 -10.03
CA HIS A 514 9.68 -6.96 -9.22
C HIS A 514 8.32 -7.62 -9.02
N CYS A 515 7.68 -7.15 -7.93
CA CYS A 515 6.25 -7.14 -7.65
C CYS A 515 5.87 -5.67 -7.30
N HIS A 516 4.64 -5.32 -6.91
CA HIS A 516 4.02 -4.04 -7.31
C HIS A 516 3.54 -3.00 -6.18
N PHE A 517 4.20 -2.78 -4.99
CA PHE A 517 3.51 -2.09 -3.79
C PHE A 517 4.36 -1.36 -2.62
N LYS A 518 3.82 -0.54 -1.62
CA LYS A 518 4.54 0.45 -0.65
C LYS A 518 3.91 0.94 0.77
N ARG A 519 4.72 1.00 1.90
CA ARG A 519 4.71 1.52 3.37
C ARG A 519 3.84 2.67 3.96
N ALA A 520 3.06 2.34 5.00
CA ALA A 520 2.58 3.00 6.23
C ALA A 520 3.54 3.74 7.21
N TYR A 521 2.97 4.49 8.16
CA TYR A 521 3.66 5.23 9.23
C TYR A 521 2.77 5.51 10.47
N THR A 522 3.20 5.09 11.66
CA THR A 522 2.43 5.17 12.94
C THR A 522 3.07 6.12 13.96
N SER A 523 2.32 6.70 14.90
CA SER A 523 2.86 7.61 15.93
C SER A 523 2.10 7.62 17.24
N VAL A 524 2.73 8.15 18.30
CA VAL A 524 2.16 8.29 19.65
C VAL A 524 2.17 9.77 20.07
N MET A 525 1.04 10.30 20.54
CA MET A 525 0.97 11.62 21.19
C MET A 525 0.71 11.46 22.69
N ILE A 526 1.58 12.05 23.52
CA ILE A 526 1.54 11.98 24.98
C ILE A 526 1.47 13.40 25.56
N VAL A 527 0.43 13.71 26.33
CA VAL A 527 0.41 14.84 27.27
C VAL A 527 -0.02 14.33 28.65
N PRO A 528 0.90 14.09 29.60
CA PRO A 528 0.55 13.40 30.84
C PRO A 528 -0.57 14.11 31.63
N THR A 529 -1.46 13.32 32.22
CA THR A 529 -2.62 13.79 32.97
C THR A 529 -2.19 14.52 34.24
N GLY A 530 -2.80 15.68 34.54
CA GLY A 530 -2.69 16.30 35.87
C GLY A 530 -1.41 17.10 36.18
N ILE A 531 -0.60 17.43 35.16
CA ILE A 531 0.68 18.17 35.31
C ILE A 531 0.62 19.65 34.90
N GLY A 532 -0.58 20.23 34.76
CA GLY A 532 -0.75 21.64 34.38
C GLY A 532 -0.25 21.96 32.97
N ALA A 533 -0.39 21.03 32.02
CA ALA A 533 0.12 21.21 30.66
C ALA A 533 -0.59 22.36 29.94
N SER A 534 0.20 23.23 29.30
CA SER A 534 -0.29 24.42 28.58
C SER A 534 -1.21 24.09 27.40
N ILE A 535 -1.11 22.89 26.83
CA ILE A 535 -2.03 22.28 25.87
C ILE A 535 -2.25 20.82 26.28
N GLY A 536 -3.47 20.44 26.64
CA GLY A 536 -3.81 19.13 27.21
C GLY A 536 -3.83 19.08 28.75
N GLY A 537 -4.06 20.24 29.39
CA GLY A 537 -4.27 20.37 30.83
C GLY A 537 -5.73 20.68 31.22
N PHE A 538 -6.63 20.77 30.24
CA PHE A 538 -8.07 21.04 30.38
C PHE A 538 -8.84 20.06 29.51
N ALA A 539 -10.13 19.82 29.78
CA ALA A 539 -10.88 18.75 29.10
C ALA A 539 -11.06 19.01 27.60
N GLY A 540 -10.12 18.50 26.79
CA GLY A 540 -10.20 18.47 25.33
C GLY A 540 -9.44 19.58 24.59
N ASP A 541 -8.66 20.42 25.27
CA ASP A 541 -7.92 21.50 24.60
C ASP A 541 -6.78 20.99 23.70
N ALA A 542 -6.30 19.75 23.93
CA ALA A 542 -5.38 19.03 23.03
C ALA A 542 -6.07 18.28 21.85
N LEU A 543 -7.40 18.10 21.85
CA LEU A 543 -8.11 17.38 20.78
C LEU A 543 -7.90 17.98 19.37
N PRO A 544 -7.80 19.31 19.17
CA PRO A 544 -7.44 19.90 17.88
C PRO A 544 -6.03 19.52 17.39
N VAL A 545 -5.08 19.34 18.32
CA VAL A 545 -3.70 18.94 18.01
C VAL A 545 -3.64 17.46 17.61
N ALA A 546 -4.31 16.59 18.38
CA ALA A 546 -4.45 15.18 18.02
C ALA A 546 -5.09 15.00 16.64
N ARG A 547 -6.16 15.76 16.36
CA ARG A 547 -6.81 15.76 15.04
C ARG A 547 -5.90 16.24 13.90
N ALA A 548 -5.05 17.22 14.15
CA ALA A 548 -4.08 17.69 13.16
C ALA A 548 -2.97 16.66 12.91
N LEU A 549 -2.45 16.02 13.96
CA LEU A 549 -1.50 14.90 13.86
C LEU A 549 -2.08 13.69 13.12
N ALA A 550 -3.31 13.30 13.45
CA ALA A 550 -4.05 12.22 12.78
C ALA A 550 -4.34 12.50 11.30
N SER A 551 -4.15 13.75 10.81
CA SER A 551 -4.24 14.07 9.39
C SER A 551 -2.93 13.86 8.61
N VAL A 552 -1.81 13.60 9.30
CA VAL A 552 -0.50 13.33 8.69
C VAL A 552 0.06 11.93 9.00
N VAL A 553 -0.37 11.25 10.07
CA VAL A 553 0.01 9.85 10.39
C VAL A 553 -1.12 8.88 10.05
N ASP A 554 -0.80 7.59 9.88
CA ASP A 554 -1.81 6.57 9.48
C ASP A 554 -2.45 5.86 10.65
N CYS A 555 -1.77 5.86 11.79
CA CYS A 555 -2.29 5.46 13.08
C CYS A 555 -1.68 6.41 14.13
N LEU A 556 -2.54 7.02 14.94
CA LEU A 556 -2.15 7.88 16.06
C LEU A 556 -2.64 7.26 17.38
N ILE A 557 -1.71 6.76 18.16
CA ILE A 557 -1.96 6.30 19.52
C ILE A 557 -1.96 7.53 20.45
N SER A 558 -3.02 7.72 21.23
CA SER A 558 -3.06 8.71 22.30
C SER A 558 -4.03 8.26 23.40
N HIS A 559 -4.23 9.09 24.42
CA HIS A 559 -4.83 8.66 25.69
C HIS A 559 -6.00 9.56 26.11
N PRO A 560 -6.81 9.16 27.11
CA PRO A 560 -8.04 9.86 27.51
C PRO A 560 -7.89 11.38 27.67
N ASN A 561 -6.83 11.85 28.33
CA ASN A 561 -6.59 13.26 28.62
C ASN A 561 -6.38 14.14 27.37
N VAL A 562 -6.00 13.56 26.23
CA VAL A 562 -5.88 14.28 24.94
C VAL A 562 -7.20 14.28 24.15
N LEU A 563 -8.07 13.30 24.39
CA LEU A 563 -9.21 12.97 23.52
C LEU A 563 -10.59 13.28 24.14
N ASN A 564 -10.68 13.38 25.47
CA ASN A 564 -11.91 13.66 26.20
C ASN A 564 -12.20 15.15 26.28
N ALA A 565 -13.26 15.62 25.63
CA ALA A 565 -13.71 17.02 25.67
C ALA A 565 -15.08 17.17 26.36
N ALA A 566 -15.24 16.51 27.52
CA ALA A 566 -16.48 16.40 28.31
C ALA A 566 -17.70 15.89 27.50
N MET A 567 -18.58 16.78 27.01
CA MET A 567 -19.66 16.36 26.09
C MET A 567 -19.27 16.33 24.61
N LEU A 568 -18.19 17.01 24.26
CA LEU A 568 -17.67 17.07 22.89
C LEU A 568 -16.77 15.86 22.63
N TYR A 569 -16.79 15.38 21.40
CA TYR A 569 -15.84 14.40 20.88
C TYR A 569 -15.70 14.63 19.37
N TRP A 570 -14.61 14.15 18.77
CA TRP A 570 -14.45 14.16 17.31
C TRP A 570 -14.07 12.77 16.82
N PRO A 571 -14.85 12.15 15.91
CA PRO A 571 -14.53 10.82 15.39
C PRO A 571 -13.28 10.89 14.51
N MET A 572 -12.27 10.10 14.84
CA MET A 572 -11.02 9.98 14.09
C MET A 572 -10.75 8.48 13.89
N PRO A 573 -10.96 7.93 12.68
CA PRO A 573 -10.97 6.48 12.47
C PRO A 573 -9.57 5.83 12.60
N ASN A 574 -8.51 6.64 12.58
CA ASN A 574 -7.12 6.24 12.72
C ASN A 574 -6.49 6.68 14.07
N VAL A 575 -7.32 6.95 15.09
CA VAL A 575 -6.84 7.29 16.43
C VAL A 575 -7.21 6.18 17.41
N LEU A 576 -6.21 5.66 18.12
CA LEU A 576 -6.40 4.66 19.16
C LEU A 576 -6.38 5.30 20.54
N TYR A 577 -7.43 5.01 21.31
CA TYR A 577 -7.70 5.54 22.65
C TYR A 577 -7.14 4.57 23.70
N VAL A 578 -5.92 4.82 24.18
CA VAL A 578 -5.15 3.92 25.05
C VAL A 578 -4.97 4.54 26.43
N GLU A 579 -5.30 3.81 27.49
CA GLU A 579 -5.15 4.27 28.87
C GLU A 579 -3.66 4.42 29.26
N GLY A 580 -3.33 5.33 30.20
CA GLY A 580 -1.94 5.69 30.51
C GLY A 580 -1.04 4.51 30.92
N HIS A 581 -1.53 3.62 31.81
CA HIS A 581 -0.78 2.43 32.20
C HIS A 581 -0.62 1.47 31.01
N ALA A 582 -1.67 1.29 30.22
CA ALA A 582 -1.61 0.46 29.01
C ALA A 582 -0.60 1.01 28.00
N LEU A 583 -0.49 2.34 27.87
CA LEU A 583 0.48 3.00 27.01
C LEU A 583 1.92 2.79 27.50
N ASP A 584 2.18 2.84 28.82
CA ASP A 584 3.49 2.50 29.39
C ASP A 584 3.84 1.02 29.15
N ARG A 585 2.89 0.10 29.42
CA ARG A 585 3.11 -1.35 29.20
C ARG A 585 3.31 -1.69 27.73
N PHE A 586 2.63 -0.98 26.83
CA PHE A 586 2.84 -1.04 25.37
C PHE A 586 4.24 -0.54 24.99
N ALA A 587 4.63 0.64 25.46
CA ALA A 587 5.91 1.27 25.17
C ALA A 587 7.13 0.47 25.70
N GLU A 588 6.98 -0.23 26.83
CA GLU A 588 7.96 -1.23 27.31
C GLU A 588 8.00 -2.52 26.47
N GLY A 589 7.10 -2.66 25.49
CA GLY A 589 6.95 -3.86 24.66
C GLY A 589 6.38 -5.07 25.41
N LEU A 590 5.79 -4.88 26.60
CA LEU A 590 5.17 -5.93 27.40
C LEU A 590 3.74 -6.25 26.95
N TRP A 591 3.01 -5.24 26.47
CA TRP A 591 1.66 -5.37 25.92
C TRP A 591 1.66 -5.01 24.43
N ALA A 592 0.69 -5.55 23.68
CA ALA A 592 0.37 -5.13 22.32
C ALA A 592 -1.05 -4.54 22.27
N LEU A 593 -1.31 -3.63 21.33
CA LEU A 593 -2.61 -3.00 21.15
C LEU A 593 -3.34 -3.69 20.01
N LYS A 594 -4.48 -4.32 20.26
CA LYS A 594 -5.32 -4.95 19.23
C LYS A 594 -6.50 -4.03 18.88
N PRO A 595 -6.53 -3.39 17.69
CA PRO A 595 -7.68 -2.61 17.25
C PRO A 595 -8.95 -3.47 17.22
N VAL A 596 -10.09 -2.82 17.41
CA VAL A 596 -11.40 -3.47 17.45
C VAL A 596 -12.39 -2.71 16.59
N HIS A 597 -13.30 -3.42 15.95
CA HIS A 597 -14.44 -2.80 15.27
C HIS A 597 -15.38 -2.11 16.26
N GLN A 598 -15.63 -2.75 17.42
CA GLN A 598 -16.47 -2.24 18.50
C GLN A 598 -16.26 -3.05 19.80
N ASN A 599 -16.19 -2.37 20.95
CA ASN A 599 -16.18 -2.97 22.29
C ASN A 599 -17.60 -3.13 22.87
N LYS A 600 -17.74 -3.95 23.91
CA LYS A 600 -18.88 -3.97 24.83
C LYS A 600 -18.51 -3.15 26.06
N VAL A 601 -19.07 -1.95 26.19
CA VAL A 601 -18.74 -1.05 27.31
C VAL A 601 -19.65 -1.35 28.51
N GLY A 602 -19.05 -1.61 29.67
CA GLY A 602 -19.72 -1.65 30.96
C GLY A 602 -19.53 -0.34 31.74
N LEU A 603 -20.49 0.01 32.59
CA LEU A 603 -20.47 1.26 33.37
C LEU A 603 -20.49 0.99 34.87
N VAL A 604 -19.47 1.47 35.59
CA VAL A 604 -19.44 1.46 37.06
C VAL A 604 -19.84 2.84 37.59
N LEU A 605 -20.83 2.87 38.46
CA LEU A 605 -21.31 4.07 39.16
C LEU A 605 -20.99 3.98 40.65
N ASP A 606 -20.27 4.94 41.21
CA ASP A 606 -20.01 5.02 42.65
C ASP A 606 -21.31 5.19 43.47
N ALA A 607 -21.47 4.35 44.49
CA ALA A 607 -22.58 4.38 45.45
C ALA A 607 -22.77 5.74 46.13
N ALA A 608 -21.69 6.53 46.26
CA ALA A 608 -21.71 7.87 46.83
C ALA A 608 -22.53 8.87 46.01
N MET A 609 -22.74 8.65 44.71
CA MET A 609 -23.48 9.60 43.86
C MET A 609 -24.93 9.74 44.28
N GLU A 610 -25.33 11.00 44.43
CA GLU A 610 -26.70 11.47 44.62
C GLU A 610 -27.61 10.98 43.49
N ASN A 611 -28.89 10.73 43.82
CA ASN A 611 -29.83 10.09 42.89
C ASN A 611 -30.03 10.89 41.59
N GLU A 612 -29.99 12.22 41.64
CA GLU A 612 -30.15 13.07 40.46
C GLU A 612 -28.93 13.02 39.53
N LEU A 613 -27.71 13.07 40.07
CA LEU A 613 -26.48 12.88 39.28
C LEU A 613 -26.44 11.49 38.66
N ARG A 614 -26.81 10.46 39.42
CA ARG A 614 -26.90 9.07 38.94
C ARG A 614 -27.90 8.91 37.78
N ILE A 615 -29.10 9.51 37.91
CA ILE A 615 -30.11 9.54 36.83
C ILE A 615 -29.57 10.31 35.61
N ARG A 616 -28.88 11.43 35.80
CA ARG A 616 -28.28 12.20 34.69
C ARG A 616 -27.23 11.37 33.94
N GLN A 617 -26.37 10.63 34.63
CA GLN A 617 -25.38 9.76 33.97
C GLN A 617 -26.07 8.63 33.18
N LEU A 618 -27.14 8.03 33.70
CA LEU A 618 -27.94 7.05 32.94
C LEU A 618 -28.63 7.67 31.71
N GLN A 619 -29.15 8.90 31.81
CA GLN A 619 -29.68 9.65 30.67
C GLN A 619 -28.62 9.89 29.57
N VAL A 620 -27.36 10.14 29.95
CA VAL A 620 -26.24 10.26 28.99
C VAL A 620 -25.94 8.93 28.29
N VAL A 621 -26.00 7.80 29.01
CA VAL A 621 -25.82 6.47 28.40
C VAL A 621 -26.92 6.19 27.38
N ASP A 622 -28.17 6.45 27.71
CA ASP A 622 -29.29 6.22 26.78
C ASP A 622 -29.28 7.20 25.60
N ALA A 623 -28.86 8.45 25.83
CA ALA A 623 -28.67 9.42 24.75
C ALA A 623 -27.53 9.03 23.79
N THR A 624 -26.41 8.51 24.29
CA THR A 624 -25.28 8.06 23.44
C THR A 624 -25.59 6.74 22.72
N ARG A 625 -26.28 5.79 23.36
CA ARG A 625 -26.88 4.61 22.70
C ARG A 625 -27.78 5.02 21.53
N ALA A 626 -28.74 5.91 21.77
CA ALA A 626 -29.77 6.27 20.79
C ALA A 626 -29.25 7.20 19.67
N SER A 627 -28.33 8.12 19.97
CA SER A 627 -27.91 9.17 19.03
C SER A 627 -26.60 8.84 18.30
N LEU A 628 -25.70 8.09 18.95
CA LEU A 628 -24.36 7.79 18.45
C LEU A 628 -24.14 6.28 18.21
N GLY A 629 -25.11 5.43 18.57
CA GLY A 629 -25.03 3.97 18.42
C GLY A 629 -24.08 3.29 19.41
N LEU A 630 -23.75 3.91 20.55
CA LEU A 630 -22.69 3.39 21.42
C LEU A 630 -23.07 2.06 22.11
N PRO A 631 -22.13 1.10 22.18
CA PRO A 631 -22.35 -0.28 22.62
C PRO A 631 -22.28 -0.45 24.15
N VAL A 632 -22.96 0.43 24.89
CA VAL A 632 -23.00 0.34 26.35
C VAL A 632 -23.98 -0.75 26.76
N VAL A 633 -23.49 -1.85 27.33
CA VAL A 633 -24.28 -3.08 27.56
C VAL A 633 -25.02 -3.03 28.89
N GLU A 634 -24.29 -2.82 30.00
CA GLU A 634 -24.84 -2.89 31.35
C GLU A 634 -24.16 -1.87 32.27
N TYR A 635 -24.84 -1.45 33.34
CA TYR A 635 -24.26 -0.68 34.43
C TYR A 635 -24.36 -1.43 35.77
N ILE A 636 -23.49 -1.07 36.71
CA ILE A 636 -23.55 -1.51 38.10
C ILE A 636 -23.31 -0.32 39.03
N VAL A 637 -23.87 -0.36 40.23
CA VAL A 637 -23.51 0.57 41.32
C VAL A 637 -22.54 -0.18 42.25
N THR A 638 -21.49 0.49 42.74
CA THR A 638 -20.54 -0.11 43.69
C THR A 638 -21.26 -0.53 44.99
N ASP A 639 -20.73 -1.51 45.72
CA ASP A 639 -21.33 -1.97 46.99
C ASP A 639 -21.01 -1.05 48.19
N ALA A 640 -20.06 -0.13 48.03
CA ALA A 640 -19.69 0.90 48.98
C ALA A 640 -19.20 2.17 48.25
N PRO A 641 -19.28 3.35 48.90
CA PRO A 641 -18.66 4.59 48.41
C PRO A 641 -17.16 4.44 48.11
N LEU A 642 -16.69 4.99 46.98
CA LEU A 642 -15.25 4.97 46.65
C LEU A 642 -14.41 5.91 47.53
N GLN A 643 -15.04 6.97 48.06
CA GLN A 643 -14.42 8.00 48.92
C GLN A 643 -13.13 8.57 48.30
N VAL A 644 -13.33 9.32 47.21
CA VAL A 644 -12.28 10.06 46.49
C VAL A 644 -11.68 11.14 47.40
N GLU A 645 -10.36 11.18 47.50
CA GLU A 645 -9.58 12.27 48.08
C GLU A 645 -8.56 12.75 47.04
N LYS A 646 -8.46 14.06 46.82
CA LYS A 646 -7.62 14.70 45.80
C LYS A 646 -6.79 15.83 46.41
N TRP A 647 -5.58 16.06 45.90
CA TRP A 647 -4.71 17.17 46.30
C TRP A 647 -3.62 17.45 45.25
N VAL A 648 -2.97 18.60 45.34
CA VAL A 648 -1.73 18.91 44.62
C VAL A 648 -0.53 18.56 45.51
N ASP A 649 0.47 17.83 45.00
CA ASP A 649 1.70 17.56 45.75
C ASP A 649 2.54 18.85 45.87
N PRO A 650 2.82 19.35 47.10
CA PRO A 650 3.50 20.62 47.31
C PRO A 650 5.00 20.61 46.97
N LYS A 651 5.57 19.48 46.52
CA LYS A 651 6.96 19.35 46.07
C LYS A 651 7.09 19.28 44.56
N THR A 652 6.14 18.63 43.88
CA THR A 652 6.18 18.40 42.42
C THR A 652 5.20 19.27 41.64
N GLY A 653 4.23 19.90 42.33
CA GLY A 653 3.14 20.64 41.70
C GLY A 653 2.09 19.76 41.01
N GLN A 654 2.25 18.44 40.97
CA GLN A 654 1.33 17.56 40.23
C GLN A 654 0.05 17.31 41.02
N SER A 655 -1.09 17.20 40.33
CA SER A 655 -2.31 16.67 40.95
C SER A 655 -2.17 15.17 41.24
N THR A 656 -2.73 14.71 42.36
CA THR A 656 -2.73 13.30 42.75
C THR A 656 -3.82 13.05 43.79
N GLY A 657 -3.92 11.83 44.31
CA GLY A 657 -4.86 11.52 45.38
C GLY A 657 -5.00 10.04 45.66
N ARG A 658 -6.19 9.61 46.10
CA ARG A 658 -6.53 8.21 46.36
C ARG A 658 -8.04 7.98 46.39
N ILE A 659 -8.43 6.71 46.25
CA ILE A 659 -9.72 6.19 46.67
C ILE A 659 -9.53 5.26 47.88
N LYS A 660 -10.51 5.16 48.77
CA LYS A 660 -10.51 4.18 49.88
C LYS A 660 -11.29 2.91 49.55
N GLY A 661 -12.29 3.02 48.68
CA GLY A 661 -13.17 1.91 48.27
C GLY A 661 -12.65 1.09 47.09
N SER A 662 -11.33 0.92 46.94
CA SER A 662 -10.69 0.16 45.83
C SER A 662 -11.36 -1.18 45.59
N ASP A 663 -11.58 -1.94 46.65
CA ASP A 663 -12.09 -3.31 46.57
C ASP A 663 -13.55 -3.34 46.09
N SER A 664 -14.30 -2.27 46.33
CA SER A 664 -15.68 -2.10 45.85
C SER A 664 -15.71 -1.83 44.34
N LEU A 665 -14.80 -1.00 43.84
CA LEU A 665 -14.58 -0.80 42.40
C LEU A 665 -14.17 -2.11 41.71
N LEU A 666 -13.20 -2.84 42.25
CA LEU A 666 -12.74 -4.10 41.67
C LEU A 666 -13.84 -5.17 41.67
N ARG A 667 -14.63 -5.32 42.75
CA ARG A 667 -15.81 -6.21 42.77
C ARG A 667 -16.86 -5.81 41.73
N ALA A 668 -17.12 -4.51 41.57
CA ALA A 668 -18.07 -4.00 40.59
C ALA A 668 -17.65 -4.32 39.14
N VAL A 669 -16.39 -4.06 38.79
CA VAL A 669 -15.83 -4.39 37.47
C VAL A 669 -15.84 -5.89 37.21
N HIS A 670 -15.34 -6.70 38.14
CA HIS A 670 -15.32 -8.16 38.03
C HIS A 670 -16.73 -8.74 37.81
N THR A 671 -17.74 -8.15 38.45
CA THR A 671 -19.15 -8.53 38.25
C THR A 671 -19.64 -8.22 36.83
N LEU A 672 -19.34 -7.04 36.27
CA LEU A 672 -19.72 -6.70 34.89
C LEU A 672 -19.04 -7.61 33.85
N ILE A 673 -17.74 -7.87 34.01
CA ILE A 673 -16.97 -8.74 33.11
C ILE A 673 -17.61 -10.14 33.09
N ASN A 674 -17.84 -10.73 34.27
CA ASN A 674 -18.36 -12.10 34.37
C ASN A 674 -19.85 -12.22 33.96
N ARG A 675 -20.69 -11.23 34.31
CA ARG A 675 -22.15 -11.30 34.09
C ARG A 675 -22.56 -10.95 32.66
N SER A 676 -21.89 -9.95 32.06
CA SER A 676 -22.31 -9.34 30.80
C SER A 676 -21.25 -9.41 29.69
N SER A 677 -20.10 -10.02 29.96
CA SER A 677 -18.99 -10.16 29.02
C SER A 677 -18.57 -8.83 28.38
N VAL A 678 -18.51 -7.78 29.21
CA VAL A 678 -17.96 -6.48 28.80
C VAL A 678 -16.44 -6.57 28.68
N ASN A 679 -15.87 -5.87 27.71
CA ASN A 679 -14.43 -5.81 27.46
C ASN A 679 -13.88 -4.37 27.46
N ALA A 680 -14.68 -3.39 27.84
CA ALA A 680 -14.23 -2.03 28.17
C ALA A 680 -15.05 -1.48 29.34
N ILE A 681 -14.47 -0.62 30.17
CA ILE A 681 -15.10 -0.08 31.38
C ILE A 681 -15.06 1.44 31.41
N ALA A 682 -16.22 2.06 31.56
CA ALA A 682 -16.33 3.44 32.03
C ALA A 682 -16.56 3.44 33.55
N VAL A 683 -15.78 4.22 34.29
CA VAL A 683 -15.99 4.44 35.74
C VAL A 683 -16.43 5.88 35.98
N VAL A 684 -17.47 6.05 36.80
CA VAL A 684 -17.93 7.35 37.28
C VAL A 684 -17.88 7.38 38.80
N ALA A 685 -16.91 8.09 39.36
CA ALA A 685 -16.77 8.29 40.81
C ALA A 685 -17.34 9.64 41.27
N ARG A 686 -17.86 9.71 42.50
CA ARG A 686 -18.26 10.99 43.11
C ARG A 686 -17.01 11.66 43.67
N PHE A 687 -16.58 12.73 43.04
CA PHE A 687 -15.49 13.57 43.54
C PHE A 687 -16.04 14.50 44.62
N PRO A 688 -15.22 14.93 45.60
CA PRO A 688 -15.59 16.04 46.48
C PRO A 688 -15.73 17.31 45.64
N ASP A 689 -16.78 18.09 45.92
CA ASP A 689 -16.97 19.42 45.34
C ASP A 689 -15.91 20.39 45.89
N ASP A 690 -15.41 21.29 45.04
CA ASP A 690 -14.27 22.17 45.32
C ASP A 690 -14.65 23.47 46.03
N ASP A 691 -13.66 24.07 46.73
CA ASP A 691 -13.79 25.42 47.26
C ASP A 691 -13.86 26.45 46.12
N ILE A 692 -14.79 27.41 46.25
CA ILE A 692 -15.20 28.34 45.18
C ILE A 692 -14.02 29.11 44.56
N GLN A 693 -12.97 29.38 45.33
CA GLN A 693 -11.86 30.21 44.87
C GLN A 693 -10.86 29.47 43.97
N ASP A 694 -10.62 28.16 44.20
CA ASP A 694 -9.77 27.35 43.32
C ASP A 694 -10.47 27.08 41.98
N VAL A 695 -11.80 26.96 42.02
CA VAL A 695 -12.68 26.79 40.85
C VAL A 695 -12.61 27.99 39.90
N ASP A 696 -12.62 29.23 40.40
CA ASP A 696 -12.68 30.41 39.54
C ASP A 696 -11.36 30.66 38.77
N ASP A 697 -10.20 30.32 39.33
CA ASP A 697 -8.90 30.38 38.64
C ASP A 697 -8.79 29.30 37.54
N TYR A 698 -9.24 28.07 37.80
CA TYR A 698 -9.31 27.01 36.78
C TYR A 698 -10.27 27.39 35.64
N ARG A 699 -11.37 28.07 35.95
CA ARG A 699 -12.32 28.62 34.95
C ARG A 699 -11.75 29.80 34.17
N GLN A 700 -10.69 30.47 34.65
CA GLN A 700 -9.91 31.41 33.82
C GLN A 700 -8.81 30.71 33.00
N GLY A 701 -8.69 29.38 33.08
CA GLY A 701 -7.69 28.61 32.35
C GLY A 701 -6.29 28.68 32.98
N MET A 702 -6.24 28.84 34.30
CA MET A 702 -5.02 28.90 35.10
C MET A 702 -4.93 27.69 36.05
N GLY A 703 -3.74 27.43 36.61
CA GLY A 703 -3.56 26.34 37.57
C GLY A 703 -3.55 24.97 36.91
N ILE A 704 -4.09 23.98 37.63
CA ILE A 704 -3.91 22.55 37.36
C ILE A 704 -5.22 21.84 37.67
N ASP A 705 -5.65 20.92 36.80
CA ASP A 705 -6.78 20.05 37.10
C ASP A 705 -6.45 19.17 38.32
N VAL A 706 -7.19 19.37 39.42
CA VAL A 706 -7.06 18.61 40.67
C VAL A 706 -7.79 17.27 40.64
N LEU A 707 -8.64 17.04 39.65
CA LEU A 707 -9.39 15.79 39.43
C LEU A 707 -8.49 14.76 38.73
N ALA A 708 -7.89 15.20 37.61
CA ALA A 708 -7.04 14.45 36.69
C ALA A 708 -6.16 13.37 37.34
N GLY A 709 -5.35 13.75 38.34
CA GLY A 709 -4.44 12.83 39.02
C GLY A 709 -5.13 11.63 39.69
N VAL A 710 -6.37 11.79 40.16
CA VAL A 710 -7.15 10.68 40.76
C VAL A 710 -7.95 9.91 39.72
N GLU A 711 -8.42 10.57 38.66
CA GLU A 711 -9.02 9.89 37.51
C GLU A 711 -8.06 8.85 36.90
N ALA A 712 -6.80 9.25 36.73
CA ALA A 712 -5.73 8.38 36.25
C ALA A 712 -5.46 7.21 37.22
N ILE A 713 -5.51 7.43 38.55
CA ILE A 713 -5.37 6.36 39.54
C ILE A 713 -6.54 5.34 39.43
N ILE A 714 -7.76 5.82 39.17
CA ILE A 714 -8.94 4.98 39.00
C ILE A 714 -8.86 4.15 37.72
N SER A 715 -8.48 4.74 36.57
CA SER A 715 -8.33 4.00 35.31
C SER A 715 -7.16 3.02 35.37
N HIS A 716 -6.00 3.44 35.86
CA HIS A 716 -4.80 2.62 36.00
C HIS A 716 -5.07 1.39 36.87
N LEU A 717 -5.78 1.53 38.00
CA LEU A 717 -6.12 0.41 38.87
C LEU A 717 -6.95 -0.66 38.14
N VAL A 718 -7.95 -0.25 37.36
CA VAL A 718 -8.81 -1.17 36.60
C VAL A 718 -8.04 -1.83 35.45
N VAL A 719 -7.26 -1.04 34.68
CA VAL A 719 -6.44 -1.55 33.57
C VAL A 719 -5.39 -2.56 34.07
N LYS A 720 -4.74 -2.26 35.19
CA LYS A 720 -3.68 -3.10 35.78
C LYS A 720 -4.20 -4.44 36.29
N GLU A 721 -5.39 -4.45 36.91
CA GLU A 721 -5.99 -5.68 37.46
C GLU A 721 -6.67 -6.53 36.38
N PHE A 722 -7.42 -5.92 35.46
CA PHE A 722 -8.28 -6.64 34.51
C PHE A 722 -7.79 -6.66 33.06
N GLN A 723 -6.74 -5.90 32.71
CA GLN A 723 -6.08 -5.91 31.39
C GLN A 723 -7.01 -5.56 30.22
N ILE A 724 -8.10 -4.83 30.49
CA ILE A 724 -9.06 -4.31 29.49
C ILE A 724 -9.07 -2.77 29.49
N PRO A 725 -9.44 -2.12 28.37
CA PRO A 725 -9.61 -0.67 28.30
C PRO A 725 -10.52 -0.10 29.41
N CYS A 726 -10.00 0.87 30.14
CA CYS A 726 -10.76 1.64 31.12
C CYS A 726 -10.54 3.14 30.91
N ALA A 727 -11.57 3.94 31.17
CA ALA A 727 -11.45 5.38 31.34
C ALA A 727 -12.47 5.89 32.35
N HIS A 728 -12.23 7.07 32.89
CA HIS A 728 -12.98 7.67 33.98
C HIS A 728 -13.70 8.96 33.54
N ALA A 729 -14.80 9.29 34.20
CA ALA A 729 -15.49 10.58 34.12
C ALA A 729 -15.89 11.01 35.54
N PRO A 730 -15.64 12.25 35.99
CA PRO A 730 -15.96 12.66 37.35
C PRO A 730 -17.44 13.02 37.48
N ALA A 731 -18.07 12.62 38.58
CA ALA A 731 -19.36 13.16 39.01
C ALA A 731 -19.14 14.29 40.02
N LEU A 732 -19.60 15.48 39.66
CA LEU A 732 -19.51 16.72 40.41
C LEU A 732 -20.88 17.41 40.47
N SER A 733 -21.07 18.30 41.44
CA SER A 733 -22.19 19.25 41.42
C SER A 733 -22.03 20.25 40.26
N PRO A 734 -23.08 20.56 39.48
CA PRO A 734 -22.99 21.54 38.39
C PRO A 734 -22.74 22.95 38.93
N LEU A 735 -21.73 23.64 38.39
CA LEU A 735 -21.30 24.96 38.85
C LEU A 735 -22.29 26.08 38.47
N PRO A 736 -22.35 27.19 39.24
CA PRO A 736 -23.10 28.38 38.85
C PRO A 736 -22.53 29.05 37.59
N LEU A 737 -23.41 29.45 36.66
CA LEU A 737 -23.03 30.08 35.39
C LEU A 737 -22.11 31.31 35.57
N SER A 738 -20.89 31.24 35.04
CA SER A 738 -19.97 32.38 34.99
C SER A 738 -20.18 33.24 33.74
N LYS A 739 -19.78 34.51 33.82
CA LYS A 739 -19.61 35.43 32.67
C LYS A 739 -18.15 35.60 32.24
N SER A 740 -17.20 35.09 33.03
CA SER A 740 -15.76 35.06 32.73
C SER A 740 -15.32 33.61 32.76
N LEU A 741 -15.11 33.06 31.57
CA LEU A 741 -14.83 31.64 31.33
C LEU A 741 -13.84 31.53 30.18
N CYS A 742 -12.76 30.80 30.40
CA CYS A 742 -11.72 30.58 29.42
C CYS A 742 -12.17 29.55 28.37
N PRO A 743 -11.85 29.76 27.07
CA PRO A 743 -12.14 28.78 26.03
C PRO A 743 -11.55 27.37 26.27
N LYS A 744 -10.53 27.22 27.14
CA LYS A 744 -9.95 25.92 27.49
C LYS A 744 -10.89 25.05 28.34
N SER A 745 -11.43 25.60 29.43
CA SER A 745 -12.34 24.90 30.35
C SER A 745 -13.82 24.98 29.94
N ALA A 746 -14.16 25.74 28.89
CA ALA A 746 -15.55 25.95 28.46
C ALA A 746 -16.29 24.68 27.99
N ALA A 747 -15.59 23.59 27.63
CA ALA A 747 -16.20 22.31 27.28
C ALA A 747 -16.87 21.61 28.48
N GLU A 748 -16.40 21.90 29.68
CA GLU A 748 -16.79 21.25 30.93
C GLU A 748 -18.11 21.82 31.46
N GLU A 749 -18.25 23.15 31.40
CA GLU A 749 -19.46 23.90 31.77
C GLU A 749 -20.70 23.46 30.97
N ILE A 750 -20.53 23.21 29.66
CA ILE A 750 -21.64 22.72 28.82
C ILE A 750 -21.94 21.23 29.06
N GLY A 751 -21.00 20.47 29.64
CA GLY A 751 -20.94 19.01 29.58
C GLY A 751 -20.59 18.30 30.89
N TYR A 752 -20.92 18.90 32.04
CA TYR A 752 -20.53 18.53 33.43
C TYR A 752 -20.68 17.05 33.87
N THR A 753 -21.23 16.18 33.03
CA THR A 753 -21.25 14.72 33.21
C THR A 753 -19.98 14.02 32.75
N PHE A 754 -19.22 14.62 31.82
CA PHE A 754 -17.98 14.13 31.16
C PHE A 754 -18.05 12.77 30.43
N LEU A 755 -19.04 11.94 30.73
CA LEU A 755 -19.23 10.58 30.23
C LEU A 755 -19.40 10.43 28.69
N PRO A 756 -19.94 11.39 27.90
CA PRO A 756 -20.15 11.17 26.46
C PRO A 756 -18.86 10.86 25.68
N CYS A 757 -17.79 11.62 25.90
CA CYS A 757 -16.52 11.40 25.19
C CYS A 757 -15.81 10.13 25.67
N VAL A 758 -15.89 9.82 26.97
CA VAL A 758 -15.37 8.59 27.58
C VAL A 758 -16.00 7.35 26.96
N LEU A 759 -17.33 7.32 26.82
CA LEU A 759 -18.03 6.22 26.16
C LEU A 759 -17.66 6.12 24.67
N ALA A 760 -17.52 7.26 23.98
CA ALA A 760 -17.14 7.29 22.57
C ALA A 760 -15.71 6.74 22.34
N GLY A 761 -14.73 7.17 23.16
CA GLY A 761 -13.36 6.66 23.11
C GLY A 761 -13.28 5.17 23.44
N LEU A 762 -13.93 4.74 24.53
CA LEU A 762 -13.96 3.32 24.92
C LEU A 762 -14.67 2.41 23.92
N SER A 763 -15.61 2.94 23.12
CA SER A 763 -16.33 2.13 22.13
C SER A 763 -15.41 1.48 21.08
N ASN A 764 -14.28 2.13 20.74
CA ASN A 764 -13.30 1.65 19.76
C ASN A 764 -11.87 1.53 20.32
N ALA A 765 -11.68 1.67 21.64
CA ALA A 765 -10.38 1.52 22.29
C ALA A 765 -9.77 0.14 22.03
N PRO A 766 -8.49 0.03 21.64
CA PRO A 766 -7.87 -1.26 21.33
C PRO A 766 -7.78 -2.14 22.59
N GLN A 767 -7.97 -3.44 22.43
CA GLN A 767 -7.79 -4.41 23.51
C GLN A 767 -6.30 -4.62 23.79
N TYR A 768 -5.95 -5.00 25.03
CA TYR A 768 -4.56 -5.13 25.45
C TYR A 768 -4.14 -6.60 25.48
N ILE A 769 -3.16 -6.98 24.66
CA ILE A 769 -2.66 -8.35 24.57
C ILE A 769 -1.37 -8.47 25.37
N VAL A 770 -1.40 -9.22 26.48
CA VAL A 770 -0.27 -9.37 27.40
C VAL A 770 0.64 -10.54 26.99
N LYS A 771 1.94 -10.27 26.89
CA LYS A 771 2.96 -11.13 26.25
C LYS A 771 3.40 -12.35 27.07
N SER A 772 2.49 -12.93 27.86
CA SER A 772 2.70 -14.11 28.72
C SER A 772 2.27 -15.43 28.08
N SER A 773 1.54 -15.41 26.97
CA SER A 773 1.18 -16.58 26.16
C SER A 773 1.92 -16.56 24.81
N GLY A 774 2.35 -17.73 24.34
CA GLY A 774 3.34 -17.90 23.26
C GLY A 774 2.86 -17.67 21.83
N SER A 775 1.89 -16.80 21.60
CA SER A 775 1.45 -16.34 20.27
C SER A 775 0.83 -14.95 20.38
N LEU A 776 1.28 -14.00 19.56
CA LEU A 776 0.60 -12.72 19.39
C LEU A 776 -0.49 -12.91 18.32
N GLU A 777 -1.70 -12.41 18.57
CA GLU A 777 -2.79 -12.52 17.60
C GLU A 777 -2.53 -11.59 16.40
N MET A 778 -2.91 -12.04 15.20
CA MET A 778 -2.74 -11.25 13.97
C MET A 778 -3.54 -9.93 14.06
N GLY A 779 -2.94 -8.83 13.58
CA GLY A 779 -3.51 -7.48 13.65
C GLY A 779 -3.27 -6.71 14.96
N CYS A 780 -2.25 -7.07 15.76
CA CYS A 780 -1.87 -6.27 16.95
C CYS A 780 -0.67 -5.35 16.68
N ILE A 781 -0.75 -4.10 17.13
CA ILE A 781 0.36 -3.12 17.11
C ILE A 781 1.34 -3.41 18.24
N LEU A 782 2.63 -3.29 17.94
CA LEU A 782 3.75 -3.35 18.88
C LEU A 782 4.43 -1.98 18.98
N ALA A 783 5.12 -1.70 20.10
CA ALA A 783 5.92 -0.48 20.22
C ALA A 783 7.07 -0.35 19.20
N SER A 784 7.43 -1.44 18.51
CA SER A 784 8.38 -1.46 17.38
C SER A 784 7.83 -0.86 16.07
N ASP A 785 6.52 -0.64 16.00
CA ASP A 785 5.81 -0.18 14.81
C ASP A 785 5.55 1.33 14.85
N VAL A 786 5.89 1.98 15.97
CA VAL A 786 5.80 3.43 16.18
C VAL A 786 6.98 4.13 15.51
N ASP A 787 6.71 4.99 14.53
CA ASP A 787 7.73 5.74 13.79
C ASP A 787 8.10 7.08 14.48
N SER A 788 7.18 7.70 15.25
CA SER A 788 7.46 8.90 16.06
C SER A 788 6.61 9.06 17.34
N VAL A 789 7.18 9.73 18.36
CA VAL A 789 6.54 10.02 19.65
C VAL A 789 6.59 11.53 19.92
N ILE A 790 5.46 12.13 20.31
CA ILE A 790 5.32 13.59 20.52
C ILE A 790 4.91 13.88 21.97
N LEU A 791 5.62 14.79 22.65
CA LEU A 791 5.35 15.14 24.06
C LEU A 791 5.80 16.57 24.44
N PRO A 792 5.36 17.12 25.60
CA PRO A 792 5.93 18.32 26.21
C PRO A 792 7.45 18.24 26.43
N ALA A 793 8.17 19.37 26.29
CA ALA A 793 9.63 19.40 26.39
C ALA A 793 10.21 19.24 27.81
N ASP A 794 9.37 19.28 28.83
CA ASP A 794 9.69 19.12 30.24
C ASP A 794 9.04 17.88 30.89
N ALA A 795 8.39 17.01 30.10
CA ALA A 795 7.66 15.83 30.58
C ALA A 795 8.28 14.47 30.17
N CYS A 796 9.60 14.42 29.95
CA CYS A 796 10.28 13.25 29.40
C CYS A 796 10.58 12.13 30.42
N GLY A 797 10.22 12.32 31.69
CA GLY A 797 10.53 11.40 32.79
C GLY A 797 9.58 10.20 32.93
N GLY A 798 8.47 10.14 32.18
CA GLY A 798 7.48 9.05 32.27
C GLY A 798 7.98 7.72 31.70
N ASP A 799 7.54 6.60 32.28
CA ASP A 799 8.02 5.25 31.96
C ASP A 799 7.92 4.92 30.47
N GLY A 800 6.79 5.18 29.81
CA GLY A 800 6.64 4.92 28.38
C GLY A 800 7.57 5.77 27.49
N VAL A 801 7.84 7.02 27.86
CA VAL A 801 8.82 7.87 27.14
C VAL A 801 10.22 7.30 27.30
N LEU A 802 10.58 6.94 28.54
CA LEU A 802 11.86 6.32 28.86
C LEU A 802 12.00 4.93 28.24
N ALA A 803 10.90 4.22 27.94
CA ALA A 803 10.91 2.95 27.24
C ALA A 803 11.18 3.13 25.74
N PHE A 804 10.39 3.97 25.05
CA PHE A 804 10.63 4.31 23.64
C PHE A 804 12.05 4.86 23.38
N ALA A 805 12.58 5.67 24.31
CA ALA A 805 13.94 6.20 24.23
C ALA A 805 15.05 5.14 24.28
N LYS A 806 14.77 3.95 24.86
CA LYS A 806 15.73 2.84 25.06
C LYS A 806 15.68 1.79 23.94
N TYR A 807 14.74 1.87 23.00
CA TYR A 807 14.64 0.92 21.88
C TYR A 807 15.90 0.96 21.00
N GLN A 808 16.50 -0.21 20.74
CA GLN A 808 17.72 -0.36 19.92
C GLN A 808 17.43 -0.77 18.47
N GLN A 809 16.20 -1.20 18.18
CA GLN A 809 15.72 -1.55 16.84
C GLN A 809 14.47 -0.71 16.58
N ASN A 810 14.36 -0.09 15.41
CA ASN A 810 13.29 0.87 15.06
C ASN A 810 13.00 1.89 16.18
N LYS A 811 14.05 2.57 16.68
CA LYS A 811 13.89 3.65 17.67
C LYS A 811 13.01 4.76 17.06
N PRO A 812 11.87 5.13 17.67
CA PRO A 812 11.00 6.18 17.14
C PRO A 812 11.68 7.55 17.17
N LEU A 813 11.29 8.43 16.25
CA LEU A 813 11.68 9.83 16.30
C LEU A 813 10.93 10.54 17.43
N ILE A 814 11.61 10.81 18.55
CA ILE A 814 11.05 11.51 19.71
C ILE A 814 11.11 13.03 19.45
N ILE A 815 9.97 13.70 19.55
CA ILE A 815 9.75 15.11 19.23
C ILE A 815 9.21 15.83 20.47
N THR A 816 9.94 16.83 20.96
CA THR A 816 9.59 17.55 22.18
C THR A 816 9.17 18.99 21.89
N VAL A 817 8.00 19.36 22.37
CA VAL A 817 7.33 20.63 22.05
C VAL A 817 7.58 21.68 23.14
N GLU A 818 8.22 22.80 22.78
CA GLU A 818 8.64 23.85 23.72
C GLU A 818 7.48 24.74 24.19
N GLU A 819 6.44 25.00 23.38
CA GLU A 819 5.27 25.82 23.81
C GLU A 819 4.36 25.13 24.83
N ASN A 820 4.48 23.82 25.02
CA ASN A 820 3.65 23.07 25.94
C ASN A 820 4.34 22.95 27.30
N GLU A 821 4.48 24.07 28.00
CA GLU A 821 5.07 24.13 29.34
C GLU A 821 4.18 23.38 30.35
N THR A 822 4.81 22.69 31.31
CA THR A 822 4.13 21.94 32.39
C THR A 822 4.77 22.26 33.75
N VAL A 823 4.22 21.74 34.86
CA VAL A 823 4.88 21.86 36.19
C VAL A 823 6.05 20.88 36.38
N LEU A 824 6.27 19.97 35.43
CA LEU A 824 7.42 19.09 35.43
C LEU A 824 8.68 19.85 35.01
N HIS A 825 9.84 19.31 35.36
CA HIS A 825 11.14 19.85 34.93
C HIS A 825 11.99 18.77 34.26
N ASP A 826 11.35 17.73 33.74
CA ASP A 826 11.95 16.48 33.28
C ASP A 826 12.35 16.58 31.81
N THR A 827 13.33 17.44 31.56
CA THR A 827 13.86 17.71 30.22
C THR A 827 14.69 16.54 29.67
N PRO A 828 14.76 16.35 28.35
CA PRO A 828 15.52 15.27 27.70
C PRO A 828 16.97 15.15 28.18
N ASP A 829 17.61 16.29 28.43
CA ASP A 829 19.01 16.41 28.81
C ASP A 829 19.29 15.84 30.21
N LYS A 830 18.30 15.76 31.11
CA LYS A 830 18.41 15.08 32.42
C LYS A 830 18.50 13.56 32.30
N PHE A 831 17.86 12.98 31.28
CA PHE A 831 17.73 11.54 31.08
C PHE A 831 18.61 11.00 29.94
N GLY A 832 19.35 11.88 29.24
CA GLY A 832 20.20 11.51 28.10
C GLY A 832 19.41 11.15 26.84
N ILE A 833 18.18 11.64 26.69
CA ILE A 833 17.30 11.31 25.56
C ILE A 833 17.62 12.21 24.37
N GLU A 834 17.98 11.59 23.25
CA GLU A 834 18.07 12.24 21.95
C GLU A 834 16.66 12.53 21.40
N VAL A 835 16.37 13.81 21.11
CA VAL A 835 15.06 14.29 20.65
C VAL A 835 15.19 15.39 19.60
N VAL A 836 14.15 15.58 18.78
CA VAL A 836 13.96 16.78 17.96
C VAL A 836 13.17 17.81 18.77
N LYS A 837 13.87 18.79 19.34
CA LYS A 837 13.23 19.95 20.00
C LYS A 837 12.58 20.86 18.95
N VAL A 838 11.29 21.11 19.11
CA VAL A 838 10.46 21.93 18.21
C VAL A 838 9.67 22.98 18.98
N SER A 839 9.54 24.19 18.44
CA SER A 839 8.99 25.29 19.24
C SER A 839 7.45 25.26 19.39
N ASN A 840 6.73 24.52 18.56
CA ASN A 840 5.26 24.37 18.63
C ASN A 840 4.76 23.08 17.97
N TYR A 841 3.50 22.71 18.21
CA TYR A 841 2.89 21.52 17.61
C TYR A 841 2.74 21.60 16.08
N TRP A 842 2.66 22.80 15.49
CA TRP A 842 2.62 22.94 14.02
C TRP A 842 3.97 22.54 13.40
N GLU A 843 5.07 22.88 14.08
CA GLU A 843 6.40 22.42 13.74
C GLU A 843 6.56 20.91 13.99
N ALA A 844 6.00 20.36 15.07
CA ALA A 844 5.97 18.90 15.30
C ALA A 844 5.30 18.16 14.13
N ILE A 845 4.11 18.62 13.71
CA ILE A 845 3.39 18.10 12.53
C ILE A 845 4.24 18.20 11.26
N GLY A 846 4.96 19.32 11.07
CA GLY A 846 5.88 19.51 9.94
C GLY A 846 7.10 18.57 9.96
N VAL A 847 7.65 18.28 11.14
CA VAL A 847 8.75 17.31 11.34
C VAL A 847 8.28 15.88 11.04
N ILE A 848 7.07 15.51 11.48
CA ILE A 848 6.47 14.20 11.22
C ILE A 848 6.18 14.02 9.73
N ALA A 849 5.56 15.00 9.08
CA ALA A 849 5.30 14.97 7.65
C ALA A 849 6.59 14.87 6.80
N ALA A 850 7.70 15.44 7.28
CA ALA A 850 9.01 15.25 6.66
C ALA A 850 9.56 13.83 6.89
N HIS A 851 9.59 13.35 8.14
CA HIS A 851 10.11 12.03 8.49
C HIS A 851 9.37 10.91 7.74
N LYS A 852 8.04 10.98 7.71
CA LYS A 852 7.16 10.08 6.97
C LYS A 852 7.37 10.10 5.45
N ALA A 853 7.76 11.25 4.90
CA ALA A 853 8.14 11.37 3.48
C ALA A 853 9.57 10.88 3.19
N GLY A 854 10.26 10.26 4.16
CA GLY A 854 11.66 9.85 4.05
C GLY A 854 12.67 11.00 4.05
N ILE A 855 12.25 12.20 4.48
CA ILE A 855 13.05 13.41 4.48
C ILE A 855 13.58 13.67 5.90
N ASP A 856 14.89 13.71 6.07
CA ASP A 856 15.53 14.23 7.28
C ASP A 856 15.00 15.65 7.60
N PRO A 857 14.29 15.86 8.73
CA PRO A 857 13.74 17.17 9.08
C PRO A 857 14.82 18.25 9.30
N ILE A 858 16.06 17.86 9.64
CA ILE A 858 17.19 18.78 9.81
C ILE A 858 17.66 19.33 8.46
N SER A 859 17.55 18.54 7.37
CA SER A 859 17.89 18.99 6.00
C SER A 859 17.07 20.21 5.53
N LEU A 860 15.84 20.35 6.04
CA LEU A 860 14.98 21.52 5.79
C LEU A 860 15.50 22.78 6.51
N ARG A 861 16.28 22.61 7.58
CA ARG A 861 16.89 23.65 8.42
C ARG A 861 18.34 23.92 8.03
N ARG A 862 18.53 24.55 6.86
CA ARG A 862 19.82 24.94 6.23
C ARG A 862 20.78 25.81 7.09
N ASN A 863 20.39 26.17 8.30
CA ASN A 863 21.20 26.87 9.31
C ASN A 863 21.73 25.96 10.43
N ARG A 864 21.27 24.71 10.53
CA ARG A 864 21.73 23.70 11.51
C ARG A 864 22.59 22.59 10.90
N ILE A 865 22.91 22.64 9.60
CA ILE A 865 23.84 21.72 8.94
C ILE A 865 25.28 22.06 9.37
N SER A 866 25.83 21.26 10.29
CA SER A 866 27.12 21.48 10.97
C SER A 866 28.34 21.62 10.04
N ASN A 867 28.26 21.04 8.83
CA ASN A 867 29.37 20.98 7.88
C ASN A 867 29.65 22.31 7.17
N ILE A 868 28.85 23.35 7.40
CA ILE A 868 28.96 24.66 6.75
C ILE A 868 29.41 25.71 7.78
N GLN A 869 30.73 25.87 7.97
CA GLN A 869 31.26 27.03 8.68
C GLN A 869 30.91 28.32 7.92
N ARG A 870 30.13 29.20 8.55
CA ARG A 870 29.69 30.47 7.95
C ARG A 870 30.67 31.59 8.29
N THR A 871 31.20 32.26 7.28
CA THR A 871 31.83 33.57 7.44
C THR A 871 30.75 34.61 7.81
N PRO A 872 30.92 35.47 8.83
CA PRO A 872 29.87 36.40 9.28
C PRO A 872 29.40 37.45 8.25
N ALA A 873 30.11 37.60 7.12
CA ALA A 873 29.89 38.65 6.14
C ALA A 873 28.84 38.33 5.04
N ILE A 874 28.21 37.15 5.06
CA ILE A 874 27.30 36.70 3.98
C ILE A 874 25.85 36.55 4.49
N PRO A 875 24.89 37.35 3.99
CA PRO A 875 23.47 37.22 4.31
C PRO A 875 22.87 35.85 3.94
N PHE A 876 21.84 35.43 4.69
CA PHE A 876 21.19 34.11 4.56
C PHE A 876 20.63 33.78 3.16
N ASN A 877 20.38 34.79 2.32
CA ASN A 877 19.85 34.65 0.96
C ASN A 877 20.94 34.65 -0.14
N GLY A 878 22.22 34.73 0.24
CA GLY A 878 23.35 34.70 -0.71
C GLY A 878 23.63 36.02 -1.45
N TYR A 879 22.93 37.11 -1.13
CA TYR A 879 23.25 38.42 -1.71
C TYR A 879 24.51 39.03 -1.09
N ALA A 880 25.59 39.05 -1.86
CA ALA A 880 26.75 39.88 -1.54
C ALA A 880 26.37 41.37 -1.69
N VAL A 881 26.48 42.15 -0.62
CA VAL A 881 26.30 43.60 -0.68
C VAL A 881 27.50 44.21 -1.41
N SER A 882 27.30 44.65 -2.65
CA SER A 882 28.34 45.36 -3.40
C SER A 882 28.60 46.71 -2.75
N SER A 883 29.79 46.89 -2.18
CA SER A 883 30.25 48.14 -1.56
C SER A 883 30.69 49.18 -2.60
N ALA A 884 29.82 49.46 -3.57
CA ALA A 884 30.03 50.51 -4.56
C ALA A 884 29.93 51.90 -3.90
N ARG A 885 31.07 52.49 -3.53
CA ARG A 885 31.15 53.91 -3.18
C ARG A 885 30.79 54.77 -4.39
N SER A 886 29.80 55.64 -4.24
CA SER A 886 29.62 56.81 -5.11
C SER A 886 29.41 58.04 -4.24
N SER A 887 30.51 58.72 -3.94
CA SER A 887 30.50 60.02 -3.28
C SER A 887 30.50 61.13 -4.34
N VAL A 888 29.35 61.76 -4.57
CA VAL A 888 29.22 63.12 -5.09
C VAL A 888 28.01 63.73 -4.38
N ASP A 889 28.23 64.93 -3.81
CA ASP A 889 27.27 65.91 -3.25
C ASP A 889 26.14 65.40 -2.32
#